data_AF-A0A553KSC8-F1
#
_entry.id   AF-A0A553KSC8-F1
#
_cell.length_a   1.000
_cell.length_b   1.000
_cell.length_c   1.000
_cell.angle_alpha   90.00
_cell.angle_beta   90.00
_cell.angle_gamma   90.00
#
_symmetry.space_group_name_H-M   'P 1'
#
loop_
_entity.id
_entity.type
_entity.pdbx_description
1 polymer ?
#
loop_
_entity_poly.entity_id
_entity_poly.type
_entity_poly.pdbx_seq_one_letter_code
_entity_poly.pdbx_strand_id
1 'polypeptide(L)'
;MWEDIKSFASTFFVTGDPLIYGADVAIVLTTLAIVFVLTKYKKWGWLWREWLTTVDHKKIGIMYLICSLLMLFRGGVDALLMRLQLALPNVEFLHSEHYNAIFTTHGTIMILFMAMPMMFALFNIVVPLQIGARDVAYPFLNALSFWLFFFGAMLFNLSFVIGGSAESGWLAYPPLSEKMFSPGVGQDFYIWGIQISGIGSLATGINFLVTILKMRAPGMSLMKMPLFSWSVLSSCITIIYAFPILTVTLALLFIDRYLGAHIFTMDGGGNPMMYVNLIWMWGHPEVYIVVLPAFGIFSEIVATFSKKQIFGYKSMVFAMIIISVLSFYTWAHHFFTMGAGADVNSFFAISTMAIAIPTGVKVFNWLFTMFRGRIQLKQPMLWTIAFIPCFVIGGATGVMLAVAPADYQYHNSYFLIAHFHQVLIGGVVFGYLAGIYYWWPKMFGFKLDERLGKWGFWLWNIGFYVCFMPQYALGFMGMTRRLYTYGWDLGWAPLNLVSTVGAFMMGLGFVFQVWQIAYSIKHGERDTTGDPWNGRTLEWSIPSPAPVYNFAVIPQVKEADDWWATKQARANGTANEAPAKLEPIHMPKNSGIPFIMSFFWFIAGFGFVWGWTWWIVIGLAGVGISMLVRSFQYDTDYYIPVDEVRRTEASLGRAV
;
A
#
# COMPACT_ATOMS: atom_id res chain seq x y z
N MET A 1 30.75 -33.61 9.12
CA MET A 1 29.96 -33.35 7.89
C MET A 1 28.45 -33.51 8.11
N TRP A 2 27.93 -34.70 8.46
CA TRP A 2 26.48 -34.89 8.67
C TRP A 2 25.95 -34.15 9.90
N GLU A 3 26.71 -34.13 11.00
CA GLU A 3 26.36 -33.36 12.20
C GLU A 3 26.44 -31.86 11.96
N ASP A 4 27.42 -31.38 11.21
CA ASP A 4 27.53 -29.98 10.79
C ASP A 4 26.35 -29.57 9.91
N ILE A 5 25.92 -30.43 8.99
CA ILE A 5 24.73 -30.21 8.15
C ILE A 5 23.46 -30.17 9.00
N LYS A 6 23.33 -31.06 9.99
CA LYS A 6 22.19 -31.04 10.92
C LYS A 6 22.17 -29.80 11.80
N SER A 7 23.31 -29.42 12.35
CA SER A 7 23.47 -28.21 13.18
C SER A 7 23.17 -26.94 12.38
N PHE A 8 23.69 -26.87 11.16
CA PHE A 8 23.35 -25.80 10.21
C PHE A 8 21.86 -25.80 9.88
N ALA A 9 21.28 -26.95 9.52
CA ALA A 9 19.86 -27.02 9.18
C ALA A 9 18.95 -26.62 10.36
N SER A 10 19.30 -27.00 11.59
CA SER A 10 18.54 -26.62 12.80
C SER A 10 18.63 -25.15 13.16
N THR A 11 19.69 -24.45 12.73
CA THR A 11 19.88 -23.01 12.97
C THR A 11 19.40 -22.16 11.79
N PHE A 12 19.42 -22.75 10.59
CA PHE A 12 19.03 -22.09 9.35
C PHE A 12 17.53 -22.14 9.12
N PHE A 13 16.87 -23.27 9.37
CA PHE A 13 15.42 -23.40 9.25
C PHE A 13 14.74 -23.19 10.60
N VAL A 14 13.59 -22.51 10.58
CA VAL A 14 12.74 -22.40 11.76
C VAL A 14 12.10 -23.76 12.02
N THR A 15 12.36 -24.34 13.18
CA THR A 15 11.91 -25.69 13.56
C THR A 15 11.23 -25.67 14.92
N GLY A 16 10.36 -26.65 15.18
CA GLY A 16 9.75 -26.88 16.50
C GLY A 16 8.31 -26.42 16.65
N ASP A 17 7.74 -25.71 15.68
CA ASP A 17 6.32 -25.29 15.71
C ASP A 17 5.52 -25.98 14.58
N PRO A 18 4.47 -26.76 14.91
CA PRO A 18 3.61 -27.41 13.92
C PRO A 18 2.96 -26.45 12.91
N LEU A 19 2.63 -25.21 13.32
CA LEU A 19 2.03 -24.21 12.44
C LEU A 19 3.02 -23.74 11.37
N ILE A 20 4.29 -23.61 11.74
CA ILE A 20 5.36 -23.22 10.82
C ILE A 20 5.60 -24.33 9.81
N TYR A 21 5.69 -25.60 10.25
CA TYR A 21 5.80 -26.73 9.33
C TYR A 21 4.61 -26.86 8.37
N GLY A 22 3.39 -26.59 8.84
CA GLY A 22 2.21 -26.55 7.99
C GLY A 22 2.33 -25.51 6.88
N ALA A 23 2.84 -24.33 7.21
CA ALA A 23 3.08 -23.26 6.25
C ALA A 23 4.23 -23.60 5.28
N ASP A 24 5.33 -24.18 5.75
CA ASP A 24 6.45 -24.62 4.91
C ASP A 24 6.00 -25.62 3.84
N VAL A 25 5.24 -26.64 4.26
CA VAL A 25 4.67 -27.63 3.35
C VAL A 25 3.76 -26.96 2.33
N ALA A 26 2.90 -26.03 2.76
CA ALA A 26 2.03 -25.28 1.86
C ALA A 26 2.82 -24.44 0.84
N ILE A 27 3.90 -23.78 1.26
CA ILE A 27 4.78 -22.99 0.38
C ILE A 27 5.46 -23.89 -0.64
N VAL A 28 6.01 -25.03 -0.23
CA VAL A 28 6.67 -25.99 -1.13
C VAL A 28 5.67 -26.53 -2.14
N LEU A 29 4.51 -27.00 -1.69
CA LEU A 29 3.45 -27.52 -2.57
C LEU A 29 2.95 -26.46 -3.56
N THR A 30 2.76 -25.23 -3.10
CA THR A 30 2.33 -24.11 -3.96
C THR A 30 3.39 -23.77 -5.00
N THR A 31 4.67 -23.73 -4.61
CA THR A 31 5.79 -23.47 -5.51
C THR A 31 5.90 -24.56 -6.58
N LEU A 32 5.82 -25.82 -6.18
CA LEU A 32 5.81 -26.96 -7.11
C LEU A 32 4.60 -26.90 -8.05
N ALA A 33 3.41 -26.55 -7.54
CA ALA A 33 2.21 -26.39 -8.35
C ALA A 33 2.37 -25.25 -9.39
N ILE A 34 2.93 -24.11 -9.01
CA ILE A 34 3.21 -22.99 -9.92
C ILE A 34 4.17 -23.43 -11.03
N VAL A 35 5.30 -24.05 -10.65
CA VAL A 35 6.30 -24.55 -11.62
C VAL A 35 5.69 -25.58 -12.56
N PHE A 36 4.88 -26.51 -12.02
CA PHE A 36 4.18 -27.52 -12.81
C PHE A 36 3.20 -26.89 -13.80
N VAL A 37 2.36 -25.95 -13.37
CA VAL A 37 1.39 -25.26 -14.24
C VAL A 37 2.11 -24.49 -15.35
N LEU A 38 3.14 -23.70 -15.01
CA LEU A 38 3.90 -22.94 -16.00
C LEU A 38 4.59 -23.83 -17.03
N THR A 39 5.12 -24.97 -16.59
CA THR A 39 5.81 -25.94 -17.45
C THR A 39 4.81 -26.71 -18.33
N LYS A 40 3.73 -27.25 -17.74
CA LYS A 40 2.68 -28.00 -18.44
C LYS A 40 2.03 -27.19 -19.55
N TYR A 41 1.72 -25.91 -19.30
CA TYR A 41 1.09 -25.02 -20.27
C TYR A 41 2.10 -24.23 -21.12
N LYS A 42 3.41 -24.49 -20.98
CA LYS A 42 4.51 -23.81 -21.71
C LYS A 42 4.44 -22.28 -21.62
N LYS A 43 4.08 -21.74 -20.44
CA LYS A 43 3.85 -20.30 -20.22
C LYS A 43 5.08 -19.52 -19.75
N TRP A 44 6.25 -20.15 -19.61
CA TRP A 44 7.50 -19.48 -19.24
C TRP A 44 7.88 -18.33 -20.19
N GLY A 45 7.81 -18.55 -21.50
CA GLY A 45 8.14 -17.53 -22.49
C GLY A 45 7.16 -16.35 -22.51
N TRP A 46 5.89 -16.61 -22.20
CA TRP A 46 4.85 -15.59 -22.03
C TRP A 46 5.09 -14.78 -20.75
N LEU A 47 5.32 -15.45 -19.62
CA LEU A 47 5.60 -14.81 -18.34
C LEU A 47 6.79 -13.86 -18.44
N TRP A 48 7.89 -14.31 -19.06
CA TRP A 48 9.08 -13.49 -19.26
C TRP A 48 8.78 -12.25 -20.11
N ARG A 49 8.27 -12.44 -21.34
CA ARG A 49 8.10 -11.34 -22.31
C ARG A 49 6.97 -10.38 -21.97
N GLU A 50 5.87 -10.88 -21.40
CA GLU A 50 4.66 -10.08 -21.18
C GLU A 50 4.58 -9.44 -19.80
N TRP A 51 5.19 -10.02 -18.77
CA TRP A 51 5.04 -9.57 -17.38
C TRP A 51 6.37 -9.26 -16.71
N LEU A 52 7.33 -10.18 -16.70
CA LEU A 52 8.56 -9.97 -15.92
C LEU A 52 9.41 -8.81 -16.45
N THR A 53 9.48 -8.67 -17.77
CA THR A 53 10.24 -7.60 -18.42
C THR A 53 9.40 -6.38 -18.80
N THR A 54 8.13 -6.32 -18.41
CA THR A 54 7.21 -5.26 -18.86
C THR A 54 7.57 -3.90 -18.28
N VAL A 55 7.43 -2.86 -19.09
CA VAL A 55 7.53 -1.46 -18.66
C VAL A 55 6.18 -0.74 -18.64
N ASP A 56 5.12 -1.38 -19.17
CA ASP A 56 3.76 -0.85 -19.15
C ASP A 56 3.26 -0.64 -17.71
N HIS A 57 2.99 0.62 -17.36
CA HIS A 57 2.44 1.03 -16.07
C HIS A 57 1.20 0.23 -15.66
N LYS A 58 0.32 -0.16 -16.59
CA LYS A 58 -0.91 -0.92 -16.28
C LYS A 58 -0.57 -2.30 -15.73
N LYS A 59 0.33 -3.02 -16.40
CA LYS A 59 0.77 -4.36 -15.98
C LYS A 59 1.56 -4.30 -14.68
N ILE A 60 2.44 -3.31 -14.51
CA ILE A 60 3.16 -3.08 -13.24
C ILE A 60 2.17 -2.84 -12.11
N GLY A 61 1.15 -2.02 -12.32
CA GLY A 61 0.10 -1.79 -11.33
C GLY A 61 -0.68 -3.05 -10.97
N ILE A 62 -1.00 -3.91 -11.94
CA ILE A 62 -1.63 -5.22 -11.67
C ILE A 62 -0.71 -6.13 -10.84
N MET A 63 0.60 -6.16 -11.12
CA MET A 63 1.53 -6.95 -10.32
C MET A 63 1.63 -6.45 -8.88
N TYR A 64 1.67 -5.13 -8.67
CA TYR A 64 1.55 -4.53 -7.32
C TYR A 64 0.25 -4.94 -6.63
N LEU A 65 -0.89 -4.89 -7.33
CA LEU A 65 -2.19 -5.29 -6.79
C LEU A 65 -2.19 -6.75 -6.34
N ILE A 66 -1.68 -7.67 -7.17
CA ILE A 66 -1.59 -9.10 -6.83
C ILE A 66 -0.74 -9.29 -5.58
N CYS A 67 0.45 -8.69 -5.53
CA CYS A 67 1.33 -8.78 -4.35
C CYS A 67 0.62 -8.26 -3.10
N SER A 68 -0.08 -7.13 -3.21
CA SER A 68 -0.80 -6.53 -2.08
C SER A 68 -1.93 -7.42 -1.57
N LEU A 69 -2.68 -8.08 -2.45
CA LEU A 69 -3.75 -9.01 -2.06
C LEU A 69 -3.19 -10.28 -1.39
N LEU A 70 -2.04 -10.79 -1.85
CA LEU A 70 -1.35 -11.90 -1.18
C LEU A 70 -0.82 -11.50 0.20
N MET A 71 -0.29 -10.28 0.33
CA MET A 71 0.18 -9.73 1.60
C MET A 71 -0.98 -9.42 2.55
N LEU A 72 -2.15 -9.02 2.03
CA LEU A 72 -3.38 -8.88 2.80
C LEU A 72 -3.82 -10.23 3.38
N PHE A 73 -3.71 -11.32 2.61
CA PHE A 73 -3.96 -12.66 3.13
C PHE A 73 -2.95 -13.04 4.23
N ARG A 74 -1.64 -12.87 3.97
CA ARG A 74 -0.58 -13.19 4.93
C ARG A 74 -0.73 -12.43 6.25
N GLY A 75 -0.91 -11.11 6.19
CA GLY A 75 -1.10 -10.27 7.38
C GLY A 75 -2.48 -10.47 8.03
N GLY A 76 -3.51 -10.83 7.25
CA GLY A 76 -4.82 -11.20 7.76
C GLY A 76 -4.79 -12.49 8.59
N VAL A 77 -4.06 -13.50 8.13
CA VAL A 77 -3.84 -14.74 8.90
C VAL A 77 -3.12 -14.44 10.22
N ASP A 78 -2.06 -13.61 10.21
CA ASP A 78 -1.39 -13.18 11.45
C ASP A 78 -2.37 -12.52 12.44
N ALA A 79 -3.25 -11.65 11.94
CA ALA A 79 -4.26 -11.00 12.77
C ALA A 79 -5.19 -12.02 13.43
N LEU A 80 -5.68 -13.01 12.65
CA LEU A 80 -6.56 -14.05 13.18
C LEU A 80 -5.85 -14.93 14.22
N LEU A 81 -4.58 -15.28 14.00
CA LEU A 81 -3.78 -16.05 14.96
C LEU A 81 -3.58 -15.28 16.27
N MET A 82 -3.22 -14.00 16.21
CA MET A 82 -3.12 -13.13 17.40
C MET A 82 -4.46 -13.04 18.15
N ARG A 83 -5.56 -12.88 17.42
CA ARG A 83 -6.90 -12.78 18.04
C ARG A 83 -7.37 -14.11 18.62
N LEU A 84 -6.98 -15.24 18.03
CA LEU A 84 -7.26 -16.55 18.58
C LEU A 84 -6.51 -16.77 19.91
N GLN A 85 -5.22 -16.41 19.96
CA GLN A 85 -4.43 -16.45 21.19
C GLN A 85 -5.05 -15.56 22.30
N LEU A 86 -5.58 -14.39 21.93
CA LEU A 86 -6.18 -13.45 22.87
C LEU A 86 -7.69 -13.64 23.09
N ALA A 87 -8.28 -14.74 22.64
CA ALA A 87 -9.73 -14.94 22.73
C ALA A 87 -10.20 -15.11 24.19
N LEU A 88 -9.40 -15.80 25.00
CA LEU A 88 -9.68 -16.10 26.41
C LEU A 88 -8.40 -15.94 27.25
N PRO A 89 -8.54 -15.71 28.57
CA PRO A 89 -7.41 -15.68 29.50
C PRO A 89 -6.61 -16.99 29.48
N ASN A 90 -5.28 -16.89 29.60
CA ASN A 90 -4.36 -18.03 29.74
C ASN A 90 -4.46 -19.09 28.64
N VAL A 91 -4.83 -18.72 27.42
CA VAL A 91 -4.72 -19.59 26.24
C VAL A 91 -3.24 -19.80 25.90
N GLU A 92 -2.85 -21.03 25.56
CA GLU A 92 -1.46 -21.40 25.23
C GLU A 92 -1.33 -21.81 23.75
N PHE A 93 -2.01 -21.08 22.85
CA PHE A 93 -1.97 -21.37 21.41
C PHE A 93 -0.68 -20.83 20.76
N LEU A 94 -0.22 -19.65 21.17
CA LEU A 94 1.05 -19.05 20.79
C LEU A 94 1.88 -18.74 22.03
N HIS A 95 3.16 -19.12 22.00
CA HIS A 95 4.14 -18.68 23.00
C HIS A 95 4.55 -17.21 22.76
N SER A 96 5.22 -16.60 23.73
CA SER A 96 5.59 -15.17 23.75
C SER A 96 6.38 -14.74 22.51
N GLU A 97 7.42 -15.49 22.15
CA GLU A 97 8.33 -15.23 21.05
C GLU A 97 7.57 -15.30 19.72
N HIS A 98 6.80 -16.38 19.51
CA HIS A 98 6.00 -16.55 18.30
C HIS A 98 4.90 -15.46 18.18
N TYR A 99 4.25 -15.08 19.28
CA TYR A 99 3.30 -13.98 19.28
C TYR A 99 3.96 -12.64 18.89
N ASN A 100 5.14 -12.35 19.43
CA ASN A 100 5.89 -11.13 19.09
C ASN A 100 6.35 -11.13 17.63
N ALA A 101 6.79 -12.27 17.11
CA ALA A 101 7.16 -12.46 15.71
C ALA A 101 5.96 -12.22 14.77
N ILE A 102 4.80 -12.82 15.08
CA ILE A 102 3.55 -12.65 14.31
C ILE A 102 3.08 -11.20 14.35
N PHE A 103 3.04 -10.57 15.53
CA PHE A 103 2.63 -9.17 15.67
C PHE A 103 3.54 -8.22 14.89
N THR A 104 4.86 -8.44 14.96
CA THR A 104 5.85 -7.65 14.23
C THR A 104 5.68 -7.80 12.72
N THR A 105 5.51 -9.05 12.28
CA THR A 105 5.27 -9.40 10.87
C THR A 105 3.98 -8.77 10.37
N HIS A 106 2.88 -8.91 11.10
CA HIS A 106 1.58 -8.31 10.77
C HIS A 106 1.69 -6.80 10.54
N GLY A 107 2.23 -6.05 11.52
CA GLY A 107 2.34 -4.60 11.40
C GLY A 107 3.19 -4.17 10.21
N THR A 108 4.32 -4.83 10.00
CA THR A 108 5.25 -4.53 8.91
C THR A 108 4.64 -4.84 7.54
N ILE A 109 3.99 -6.02 7.39
CA ILE A 109 3.32 -6.42 6.16
C ILE A 109 2.19 -5.47 5.83
N MET A 110 1.31 -5.17 6.79
CA MET A 110 0.09 -4.41 6.50
C MET A 110 0.38 -2.99 6.03
N ILE A 111 1.40 -2.32 6.58
CA ILE A 111 1.76 -0.96 6.15
C ILE A 111 2.64 -0.98 4.90
N LEU A 112 3.79 -1.65 4.96
CA LEU A 112 4.83 -1.52 3.94
C LEU A 112 4.66 -2.46 2.76
N PHE A 113 4.05 -3.63 2.98
CA PHE A 113 3.92 -4.67 1.95
C PHE A 113 2.48 -4.94 1.49
N MET A 114 1.49 -4.27 2.07
CA MET A 114 0.09 -4.33 1.64
C MET A 114 -0.44 -2.94 1.27
N ALA A 115 -0.49 -1.99 2.20
CA ALA A 115 -1.09 -0.68 1.92
C ALA A 115 -0.31 0.12 0.87
N MET A 116 1.01 0.24 1.04
CA MET A 116 1.88 0.93 0.09
C MET A 116 1.87 0.36 -1.33
N PRO A 117 2.05 -0.96 -1.56
CA PRO A 117 1.94 -1.50 -2.91
C PRO A 117 0.52 -1.42 -3.47
N MET A 118 -0.53 -1.48 -2.64
CA MET A 118 -1.91 -1.30 -3.13
C MET A 118 -2.15 0.13 -3.60
N MET A 119 -1.57 1.11 -2.89
CA MET A 119 -1.51 2.50 -3.31
C MET A 119 -0.77 2.66 -4.64
N PHE A 120 0.44 2.10 -4.76
CA PHE A 120 1.23 2.16 -5.98
C PHE A 120 0.60 1.43 -7.17
N ALA A 121 -0.18 0.37 -6.92
CA ALA A 121 -1.00 -0.25 -7.94
C ALA A 121 -1.96 0.75 -8.58
N LEU A 122 -2.70 1.49 -7.75
CA LEU A 122 -3.66 2.48 -8.20
C LEU A 122 -3.00 3.71 -8.82
N PHE A 123 -1.81 4.13 -8.34
CA PHE A 123 -1.02 5.18 -9.00
C PHE A 123 -0.73 4.79 -10.45
N ASN A 124 -0.17 3.59 -10.60
CA ASN A 124 0.21 3.02 -11.87
C ASN A 124 -0.97 2.87 -12.82
N ILE A 125 -2.08 2.28 -12.36
CA ILE A 125 -3.21 2.02 -13.24
C ILE A 125 -3.93 3.31 -13.65
N VAL A 126 -4.14 4.24 -12.71
CA VAL A 126 -5.12 5.32 -12.88
C VAL A 126 -4.49 6.66 -13.27
N VAL A 127 -3.35 7.04 -12.68
CA VAL A 127 -2.81 8.41 -12.83
C VAL A 127 -2.49 8.76 -14.29
N PRO A 128 -1.74 7.94 -15.06
CA PRO A 128 -1.46 8.26 -16.46
C PRO A 128 -2.74 8.40 -17.30
N LEU A 129 -3.76 7.59 -17.00
CA LEU A 129 -5.05 7.64 -17.68
C LEU A 129 -5.82 8.94 -17.35
N GLN A 130 -5.82 9.35 -16.09
CA GLN A 130 -6.50 10.56 -15.62
C GLN A 130 -5.86 11.85 -16.16
N ILE A 131 -4.55 11.87 -16.34
CA ILE A 131 -3.85 13.05 -16.87
C ILE A 131 -3.73 13.05 -18.40
N GLY A 132 -4.23 12.03 -19.09
CA GLY A 132 -4.19 11.92 -20.54
C GLY A 132 -2.81 11.57 -21.12
N ALA A 133 -1.98 10.84 -20.36
CA ALA A 133 -0.65 10.40 -20.76
C ALA A 133 -0.64 8.96 -21.31
N ARG A 134 0.34 8.66 -22.16
CA ARG A 134 0.53 7.31 -22.74
C ARG A 134 1.26 6.34 -21.81
N ASP A 135 2.13 6.86 -20.95
CA ASP A 135 2.87 6.10 -19.93
C ASP A 135 3.36 7.07 -18.83
N VAL A 136 4.12 6.55 -17.86
CA VAL A 136 4.84 7.32 -16.84
C VAL A 136 6.15 7.93 -17.37
N ALA A 137 6.72 8.89 -16.62
CA ALA A 137 7.93 9.61 -17.02
C ALA A 137 9.16 8.73 -17.17
N TYR A 138 9.30 7.74 -16.29
CA TYR A 138 10.43 6.80 -16.29
C TYR A 138 9.93 5.36 -16.25
N PRO A 139 9.50 4.76 -17.39
CA PRO A 139 8.94 3.40 -17.44
C PRO A 139 9.91 2.33 -16.93
N PHE A 140 11.21 2.46 -17.22
CA PHE A 140 12.25 1.58 -16.68
C PHE A 140 12.35 1.67 -15.15
N LEU A 141 12.37 2.89 -14.61
CA LEU A 141 12.46 3.12 -13.17
C LEU A 141 11.22 2.57 -12.46
N ASN A 142 10.05 2.68 -13.09
CA ASN A 142 8.79 2.12 -12.61
C ASN A 142 8.85 0.60 -12.47
N ALA A 143 9.38 -0.10 -13.48
CA ALA A 143 9.57 -1.54 -13.43
C ALA A 143 10.58 -1.92 -12.33
N LEU A 144 11.67 -1.15 -12.20
CA LEU A 144 12.67 -1.36 -11.15
C LEU A 144 12.09 -1.18 -9.75
N SER A 145 11.29 -0.13 -9.53
CA SER A 145 10.60 0.12 -8.26
C SER A 145 9.75 -1.06 -7.84
N PHE A 146 9.00 -1.66 -8.77
CA PHE A 146 8.22 -2.86 -8.49
C PHE A 146 9.11 -4.04 -8.08
N TRP A 147 10.17 -4.32 -8.82
CA TRP A 147 11.03 -5.46 -8.52
C TRP A 147 11.82 -5.28 -7.22
N LEU A 148 12.28 -4.07 -6.90
CA LEU A 148 12.92 -3.77 -5.60
C LEU A 148 11.94 -4.01 -4.45
N PHE A 149 10.71 -3.51 -4.58
CA PHE A 149 9.63 -3.82 -3.63
C PHE A 149 9.42 -5.34 -3.49
N PHE A 150 9.25 -6.04 -4.62
CA PHE A 150 8.94 -7.48 -4.61
C PHE A 150 10.05 -8.28 -3.94
N PHE A 151 11.31 -8.04 -4.29
CA PHE A 151 12.45 -8.75 -3.71
C PHE A 151 12.71 -8.35 -2.25
N GLY A 152 12.45 -7.10 -1.85
CA GLY A 152 12.45 -6.69 -0.45
C GLY A 152 11.35 -7.40 0.36
N ALA A 153 10.15 -7.50 -0.20
CA ALA A 153 9.02 -8.24 0.40
C ALA A 153 9.32 -9.74 0.53
N MET A 154 9.93 -10.34 -0.50
CA MET A 154 10.35 -11.75 -0.47
C MET A 154 11.43 -11.97 0.59
N LEU A 155 12.43 -11.09 0.68
CA LEU A 155 13.46 -11.17 1.71
C LEU A 155 12.84 -11.13 3.11
N PHE A 156 11.93 -10.20 3.35
CA PHE A 156 11.21 -10.10 4.62
C PHE A 156 10.37 -11.36 4.91
N ASN A 157 9.60 -11.87 3.95
CA ASN A 157 8.74 -13.04 4.17
C ASN A 157 9.55 -14.34 4.33
N LEU A 158 10.78 -14.39 3.80
CA LEU A 158 11.65 -15.55 3.95
C LEU A 158 12.06 -15.78 5.42
N SER A 159 12.06 -14.73 6.24
CA SER A 159 12.37 -14.83 7.67
C SER A 159 11.46 -15.80 8.43
N PHE A 160 10.25 -16.02 7.92
CA PHE A 160 9.27 -16.91 8.53
C PHE A 160 9.70 -18.38 8.49
N VAL A 161 10.43 -18.77 7.44
CA VAL A 161 10.89 -20.16 7.23
C VAL A 161 12.37 -20.30 7.56
N ILE A 162 13.14 -19.23 7.34
CA ILE A 162 14.60 -19.22 7.40
C ILE A 162 15.06 -18.18 8.41
N GLY A 163 15.81 -18.59 9.42
CA GLY A 163 16.44 -17.72 10.43
C GLY A 163 15.53 -17.14 11.51
N GLY A 164 14.22 -16.99 11.26
CA GLY A 164 13.24 -16.46 12.22
C GLY A 164 12.88 -14.99 11.97
N SER A 165 11.63 -14.63 12.23
CA SER A 165 11.11 -13.26 12.04
C SER A 165 11.58 -12.29 13.14
N ALA A 166 11.58 -11.00 12.84
CA ALA A 166 11.82 -9.96 13.85
C ALA A 166 10.74 -9.95 14.94
N GLU A 167 11.13 -9.63 16.18
CA GLU A 167 10.25 -9.71 17.37
C GLU A 167 10.08 -8.38 18.12
N SER A 168 10.66 -7.29 17.61
CA SER A 168 10.71 -5.98 18.30
C SER A 168 9.57 -5.02 17.91
N GLY A 169 8.53 -5.51 17.25
CA GLY A 169 7.46 -4.71 16.65
C GLY A 169 7.87 -4.00 15.36
N TRP A 170 6.88 -3.51 14.62
CA TRP A 170 7.05 -2.99 13.25
C TRP A 170 7.95 -1.76 13.08
N LEU A 171 8.40 -1.12 14.17
CA LEU A 171 9.33 0.00 14.17
C LEU A 171 10.72 -0.36 14.68
N ALA A 172 10.94 -1.59 15.15
CA ALA A 172 12.24 -2.09 15.61
C ALA A 172 13.02 -1.13 16.54
N TYR A 173 12.40 -0.72 17.66
CA TYR A 173 13.02 0.22 18.60
C TYR A 173 14.26 -0.37 19.29
N PRO A 174 15.39 0.35 19.27
CA PRO A 174 16.48 0.17 20.22
C PRO A 174 16.01 0.52 21.64
N PRO A 175 16.57 -0.13 22.67
CA PRO A 175 17.65 -1.11 22.58
C PRO A 175 17.18 -2.52 22.23
N LEU A 176 15.86 -2.80 22.20
CA LEU A 176 15.34 -4.15 21.98
C LEU A 176 15.76 -4.76 20.63
N SER A 177 15.87 -3.94 19.58
CA SER A 177 16.34 -4.37 18.25
C SER A 177 17.86 -4.51 18.14
N GLU A 178 18.63 -4.13 19.16
CA GLU A 178 20.09 -4.31 19.16
C GLU A 178 20.50 -5.76 19.41
N LYS A 179 21.71 -6.14 18.98
CA LYS A 179 22.24 -7.50 19.16
C LYS A 179 22.28 -7.98 20.62
N MET A 180 22.40 -7.05 21.57
CA MET A 180 22.38 -7.37 23.00
C MET A 180 21.06 -8.04 23.43
N PHE A 181 19.93 -7.66 22.84
CA PHE A 181 18.60 -8.17 23.18
C PHE A 181 17.98 -9.04 22.08
N SER A 182 18.32 -8.78 20.82
CA SER A 182 17.89 -9.53 19.63
C SER A 182 19.11 -10.04 18.85
N PRO A 183 19.81 -11.08 19.32
CA PRO A 183 21.01 -11.60 18.68
C PRO A 183 20.75 -12.33 17.36
N GLY A 184 19.51 -12.78 17.14
CA GLY A 184 19.10 -13.48 15.92
C GLY A 184 19.07 -12.59 14.67
N VAL A 185 18.94 -13.24 13.52
CA VAL A 185 18.97 -12.61 12.18
C VAL A 185 17.64 -11.95 11.79
N GLY A 186 16.57 -12.13 12.57
CA GLY A 186 15.23 -11.62 12.24
C GLY A 186 15.17 -10.11 12.05
N GLN A 187 15.91 -9.35 12.87
CA GLN A 187 16.01 -7.89 12.70
C GLN A 187 16.75 -7.51 11.42
N ASP A 188 17.73 -8.31 10.99
CA ASP A 188 18.48 -8.03 9.78
C ASP A 188 17.62 -8.30 8.52
N PHE A 189 16.71 -9.29 8.57
CA PHE A 189 15.66 -9.47 7.56
C PHE A 189 14.71 -8.27 7.49
N TYR A 190 14.29 -7.73 8.65
CA TYR A 190 13.48 -6.51 8.72
C TYR A 190 14.20 -5.33 8.07
N ILE A 191 15.44 -5.08 8.48
CA ILE A 191 16.27 -3.96 7.97
C ILE A 191 16.41 -4.06 6.45
N TRP A 192 16.93 -5.17 5.92
CA TRP A 192 17.23 -5.26 4.49
C TRP A 192 16.00 -5.43 3.61
N GLY A 193 14.96 -6.12 4.10
CA GLY A 193 13.68 -6.22 3.39
C GLY A 193 13.05 -4.84 3.17
N ILE A 194 13.08 -3.98 4.19
CA ILE A 194 12.56 -2.62 4.10
C ILE A 194 13.51 -1.70 3.35
N GLN A 195 14.84 -1.80 3.56
CA GLN A 195 15.82 -0.95 2.89
C GLN A 195 15.74 -1.08 1.37
N ILE A 196 15.69 -2.31 0.85
CA ILE A 196 15.58 -2.58 -0.59
C ILE A 196 14.24 -2.06 -1.12
N SER A 197 13.14 -2.35 -0.42
CA SER A 197 11.81 -1.87 -0.79
C SER A 197 11.71 -0.33 -0.78
N GLY A 198 12.36 0.32 0.19
CA GLY A 198 12.39 1.77 0.37
C GLY A 198 13.03 2.51 -0.81
N ILE A 199 14.09 1.94 -1.41
CA ILE A 199 14.68 2.47 -2.65
C ILE A 199 13.64 2.48 -3.77
N GLY A 200 12.87 1.39 -3.89
CA GLY A 200 11.78 1.29 -4.87
C GLY A 200 10.68 2.32 -4.64
N SER A 201 10.24 2.49 -3.39
CA SER A 201 9.22 3.49 -3.00
C SER A 201 9.65 4.93 -3.32
N LEU A 202 10.91 5.29 -3.01
CA LEU A 202 11.46 6.61 -3.33
C LEU A 202 11.47 6.85 -4.84
N ALA A 203 11.93 5.87 -5.62
CA ALA A 203 11.93 5.91 -7.08
C ALA A 203 10.50 6.06 -7.66
N THR A 204 9.49 5.41 -7.06
CA THR A 204 8.08 5.58 -7.44
C THR A 204 7.61 7.02 -7.18
N GLY A 205 7.92 7.58 -6.01
CA GLY A 205 7.57 8.96 -5.67
C GLY A 205 8.14 9.98 -6.67
N ILE A 206 9.42 9.84 -7.04
CA ILE A 206 10.07 10.68 -8.05
C ILE A 206 9.39 10.52 -9.41
N ASN A 207 9.13 9.28 -9.83
CA ASN A 207 8.54 8.98 -11.13
C ASN A 207 7.14 9.61 -11.29
N PHE A 208 6.25 9.43 -10.32
CA PHE A 208 4.90 9.98 -10.39
C PHE A 208 4.86 11.49 -10.22
N LEU A 209 5.76 12.08 -9.42
CA LEU A 209 5.89 13.54 -9.34
C LEU A 209 6.23 14.14 -10.71
N VAL A 210 7.23 13.60 -11.41
CA VAL A 210 7.60 14.08 -12.75
C VAL A 210 6.50 13.81 -13.76
N THR A 211 5.89 12.62 -13.72
CA THR A 211 4.75 12.24 -14.60
C THR A 211 3.62 13.25 -14.49
N ILE A 212 3.15 13.52 -13.26
CA ILE A 212 2.05 14.47 -13.02
C ILE A 212 2.47 15.89 -13.41
N LEU A 213 3.71 16.31 -13.18
CA LEU A 213 4.13 17.69 -13.46
C LEU A 213 4.43 17.98 -14.93
N LYS A 214 4.87 16.98 -15.71
CA LYS A 214 5.44 17.19 -17.05
C LYS A 214 4.72 16.45 -18.19
N MET A 215 3.88 15.46 -17.91
CA MET A 215 3.25 14.63 -18.96
C MET A 215 1.74 14.81 -19.08
N ARG A 216 1.15 15.81 -18.43
CA ARG A 216 -0.29 16.09 -18.56
C ARG A 216 -0.67 16.44 -19.99
N ALA A 217 -1.87 16.04 -20.36
CA ALA A 217 -2.52 16.44 -21.59
C ALA A 217 -2.51 17.97 -21.77
N PRO A 218 -2.31 18.47 -23.00
CA PRO A 218 -2.34 19.90 -23.26
C PRO A 218 -3.66 20.55 -22.80
N GLY A 219 -3.56 21.76 -22.23
CA GLY A 219 -4.70 22.50 -21.67
C GLY A 219 -5.08 22.15 -20.22
N MET A 220 -4.59 21.02 -19.69
CA MET A 220 -4.76 20.62 -18.29
C MET A 220 -3.77 21.39 -17.38
N SER A 221 -4.22 22.53 -16.85
CA SER A 221 -3.50 23.19 -15.76
C SER A 221 -3.64 22.40 -14.45
N LEU A 222 -2.76 22.66 -13.47
CA LEU A 222 -2.81 21.99 -12.16
C LEU A 222 -4.21 22.05 -11.52
N MET A 223 -4.86 23.21 -11.56
CA MET A 223 -6.20 23.39 -11.01
C MET A 223 -7.34 22.79 -11.86
N LYS A 224 -7.03 22.03 -12.90
CA LYS A 224 -8.00 21.23 -13.67
C LYS A 224 -7.81 19.72 -13.52
N MET A 225 -6.80 19.27 -12.76
CA MET A 225 -6.55 17.83 -12.58
C MET A 225 -7.64 17.19 -11.70
N PRO A 226 -7.94 15.89 -11.90
CA PRO A 226 -8.78 15.13 -10.96
C PRO A 226 -8.22 15.12 -9.54
N LEU A 227 -9.09 14.96 -8.54
CA LEU A 227 -8.68 15.01 -7.13
C LEU A 227 -7.83 13.81 -6.73
N PHE A 228 -8.01 12.66 -7.38
CA PHE A 228 -7.08 11.54 -7.20
C PHE A 228 -5.67 11.87 -7.68
N SER A 229 -5.52 12.49 -8.85
CA SER A 229 -4.19 12.91 -9.34
C SER A 229 -3.53 13.94 -8.41
N TRP A 230 -4.30 14.86 -7.80
CA TRP A 230 -3.79 15.77 -6.78
C TRP A 230 -3.35 15.06 -5.50
N SER A 231 -4.13 14.10 -5.01
CA SER A 231 -3.76 13.38 -3.80
C SER A 231 -2.51 12.53 -4.00
N VAL A 232 -2.33 11.94 -5.18
CA VAL A 232 -1.08 11.27 -5.57
C VAL A 232 0.08 12.25 -5.58
N LEU A 233 -0.08 13.44 -6.17
CA LEU A 233 0.97 14.46 -6.18
C LEU A 233 1.39 14.84 -4.75
N SER A 234 0.42 15.09 -3.85
CA SER A 234 0.70 15.39 -2.43
C SER A 234 1.44 14.24 -1.73
N SER A 235 1.08 12.99 -2.03
CA SER A 235 1.73 11.81 -1.45
C SER A 235 3.15 11.63 -1.98
N CYS A 236 3.39 11.88 -3.27
CA CYS A 236 4.72 11.80 -3.88
C CYS A 236 5.67 12.85 -3.31
N ILE A 237 5.18 14.07 -3.03
CA ILE A 237 5.95 15.11 -2.33
C ILE A 237 6.38 14.59 -0.96
N THR A 238 5.45 14.07 -0.17
CA THR A 238 5.75 13.52 1.16
C THR A 238 6.72 12.33 1.08
N ILE A 239 6.57 11.42 0.12
CA ILE A 239 7.49 10.29 -0.11
C ILE A 239 8.93 10.77 -0.27
N ILE A 240 9.16 11.74 -1.15
CA ILE A 240 10.51 12.21 -1.50
C ILE A 240 11.23 12.81 -0.28
N TYR A 241 10.50 13.48 0.62
CA TYR A 241 11.09 14.07 1.83
C TYR A 241 11.17 13.09 3.01
N ALA A 242 10.23 12.14 3.14
CA ALA A 242 10.16 11.24 4.29
C ALA A 242 11.03 9.98 4.15
N PHE A 243 11.08 9.36 2.98
CA PHE A 243 11.79 8.07 2.79
C PHE A 243 13.31 8.11 3.00
N PRO A 244 14.03 9.22 2.68
CA PRO A 244 15.44 9.33 3.03
C PRO A 244 15.71 9.17 4.52
N ILE A 245 14.79 9.63 5.38
CA ILE A 245 14.91 9.51 6.84
C ILE A 245 14.85 8.04 7.25
N LEU A 246 13.88 7.27 6.73
CA LEU A 246 13.82 5.82 6.97
C LEU A 246 15.09 5.11 6.50
N THR A 247 15.53 5.43 5.29
CA THR A 247 16.72 4.84 4.64
C THR A 247 17.96 5.00 5.51
N VAL A 248 18.16 6.21 6.05
CA VAL A 248 19.30 6.49 6.94
C VAL A 248 19.09 5.84 8.30
N THR A 249 17.90 5.92 8.89
CA THR A 249 17.62 5.36 10.22
C THR A 249 17.90 3.86 10.27
N LEU A 250 17.42 3.11 9.28
CA LEU A 250 17.69 1.67 9.17
C LEU A 250 19.14 1.36 8.82
N ALA A 251 19.80 2.19 8.01
CA ALA A 251 21.22 2.03 7.73
C ALA A 251 22.07 2.26 9.00
N LEU A 252 21.73 3.23 9.84
CA LEU A 252 22.42 3.48 11.12
C LEU A 252 22.20 2.32 12.09
N LEU A 253 20.96 1.81 12.22
CA LEU A 253 20.67 0.60 13.02
C LEU A 253 21.43 -0.63 12.49
N PHE A 254 21.52 -0.76 11.17
CA PHE A 254 22.32 -1.83 10.56
C PHE A 254 23.81 -1.69 10.88
N ILE A 255 24.36 -0.48 10.88
CA ILE A 255 25.76 -0.23 11.20
C ILE A 255 26.04 -0.58 12.67
N ASP A 256 25.15 -0.25 13.60
CA ASP A 256 25.25 -0.67 15.00
C ASP A 256 25.30 -2.20 15.11
N ARG A 257 24.32 -2.88 14.49
CA ARG A 257 24.24 -4.35 14.53
C ARG A 257 25.40 -5.04 13.80
N TYR A 258 25.79 -4.57 12.63
CA TYR A 258 26.71 -5.30 11.74
C TYR A 258 28.18 -4.93 11.93
N LEU A 259 28.47 -3.64 12.12
CA LEU A 259 29.83 -3.12 12.25
C LEU A 259 30.22 -2.82 13.70
N GLY A 260 29.30 -2.96 14.66
CA GLY A 260 29.56 -2.69 16.08
C GLY A 260 29.72 -1.19 16.37
N ALA A 261 28.99 -0.35 15.64
CA ALA A 261 28.87 1.06 16.00
C ALA A 261 27.98 1.26 17.24
N HIS A 262 28.00 2.49 17.77
CA HIS A 262 27.32 2.84 19.01
C HIS A 262 26.42 4.07 18.82
N ILE A 263 25.52 4.04 17.83
CA ILE A 263 24.64 5.18 17.52
C ILE A 263 23.40 5.16 18.44
N PHE A 264 22.74 4.00 18.54
CA PHE A 264 21.50 3.78 19.30
C PHE A 264 21.67 2.77 20.45
N THR A 265 22.89 2.29 20.68
CA THR A 265 23.21 1.35 21.77
C THR A 265 23.06 1.99 23.15
N MET A 266 22.92 1.17 24.19
CA MET A 266 22.87 1.63 25.59
C MET A 266 24.27 1.94 26.15
N ASP A 267 25.30 1.32 25.59
CA ASP A 267 26.70 1.49 25.92
C ASP A 267 27.42 2.30 24.81
N GLY A 268 28.71 2.57 25.00
CA GLY A 268 29.54 3.25 23.99
C GLY A 268 29.16 4.71 23.71
N GLY A 269 28.24 5.30 24.47
CA GLY A 269 27.76 6.68 24.28
C GLY A 269 26.57 6.83 23.32
N GLY A 270 25.95 5.71 22.89
CA GLY A 270 24.77 5.72 22.04
C GLY A 270 23.51 6.30 22.70
N ASN A 271 22.51 6.65 21.88
CA ASN A 271 21.24 7.20 22.33
C ASN A 271 20.04 6.50 21.65
N PRO A 272 19.41 5.51 22.31
CA PRO A 272 18.24 4.83 21.78
C PRO A 272 17.05 5.75 21.46
N MET A 273 16.90 6.86 22.20
CA MET A 273 15.80 7.81 21.98
C MET A 273 15.96 8.57 20.66
N MET A 274 17.20 8.70 20.15
CA MET A 274 17.45 9.29 18.84
C MET A 274 16.81 8.45 17.73
N TYR A 275 16.84 7.12 17.83
CA TYR A 275 16.16 6.24 16.88
C TYR A 275 14.67 6.52 16.86
N VAL A 276 14.02 6.61 18.05
CA VAL A 276 12.59 6.88 18.16
C VAL A 276 12.23 8.21 17.51
N ASN A 277 13.04 9.24 17.70
CA ASN A 277 12.84 10.53 17.03
C ASN A 277 12.91 10.40 15.50
N LEU A 278 14.00 9.81 14.97
CA LEU A 278 14.23 9.69 13.53
C LEU A 278 13.17 8.80 12.84
N ILE A 279 12.84 7.66 13.43
CA ILE A 279 11.89 6.74 12.81
C ILE A 279 10.49 7.36 12.74
N TRP A 280 10.08 8.18 13.71
CA TRP A 280 8.78 8.86 13.65
C TRP A 280 8.77 10.09 12.75
N MET A 281 9.91 10.78 12.57
CA MET A 281 10.05 11.80 11.53
C MET A 281 9.74 11.24 10.13
N TRP A 282 9.95 9.95 9.90
CA TRP A 282 9.40 9.24 8.73
C TRP A 282 7.97 8.71 8.98
N GLY A 283 7.77 7.99 10.08
CA GLY A 283 6.61 7.13 10.29
C GLY A 283 5.28 7.89 10.38
N HIS A 284 5.30 9.15 10.84
CA HIS A 284 4.08 9.94 10.85
C HIS A 284 3.74 10.55 9.47
N PRO A 285 4.69 11.12 8.70
CA PRO A 285 4.45 11.39 7.28
C PRO A 285 3.97 10.17 6.48
N GLU A 286 4.49 8.96 6.78
CA GLU A 286 4.09 7.71 6.12
C GLU A 286 2.57 7.44 6.22
N VAL A 287 1.96 7.67 7.38
CA VAL A 287 0.51 7.45 7.51
C VAL A 287 -0.31 8.41 6.64
N TYR A 288 0.23 9.58 6.31
CA TYR A 288 -0.40 10.48 5.35
C TYR A 288 -0.16 10.08 3.90
N ILE A 289 1.02 9.54 3.59
CA ILE A 289 1.33 8.98 2.27
C ILE A 289 0.26 7.96 1.87
N VAL A 290 -0.13 7.05 2.78
CA VAL A 290 -1.14 6.04 2.48
C VAL A 290 -2.58 6.58 2.49
N VAL A 291 -2.93 7.54 3.35
CA VAL A 291 -4.33 8.00 3.46
C VAL A 291 -4.71 9.04 2.39
N LEU A 292 -3.76 9.87 1.94
CA LEU A 292 -4.04 10.93 0.97
C LEU A 292 -4.62 10.36 -0.33
N PRO A 293 -4.07 9.32 -0.96
CA PRO A 293 -4.61 8.74 -2.18
C PRO A 293 -6.01 8.17 -1.97
N ALA A 294 -6.26 7.51 -0.84
CA ALA A 294 -7.59 7.01 -0.49
C ALA A 294 -8.63 8.14 -0.46
N PHE A 295 -8.29 9.31 0.07
CA PHE A 295 -9.17 10.49 -0.01
C PHE A 295 -9.41 10.98 -1.44
N GLY A 296 -8.43 10.85 -2.33
CA GLY A 296 -8.62 11.12 -3.75
C GLY A 296 -9.62 10.15 -4.37
N ILE A 297 -9.49 8.86 -4.08
CA ILE A 297 -10.41 7.81 -4.54
C ILE A 297 -11.84 8.09 -4.09
N PHE A 298 -12.03 8.39 -2.80
CA PHE A 298 -13.35 8.75 -2.28
C PHE A 298 -13.94 9.97 -2.99
N SER A 299 -13.12 10.97 -3.31
CA SER A 299 -13.57 12.14 -4.07
C SER A 299 -14.11 11.78 -5.46
N GLU A 300 -13.41 10.91 -6.20
CA GLU A 300 -13.86 10.45 -7.53
C GLU A 300 -15.16 9.62 -7.46
N ILE A 301 -15.24 8.72 -6.48
CA ILE A 301 -16.40 7.85 -6.27
C ILE A 301 -17.62 8.69 -5.86
N VAL A 302 -17.47 9.60 -4.89
CA VAL A 302 -18.56 10.47 -4.44
C VAL A 302 -19.10 11.30 -5.60
N ALA A 303 -18.23 11.92 -6.41
CA ALA A 303 -18.65 12.71 -7.56
C ALA A 303 -19.38 11.86 -8.63
N THR A 304 -18.83 10.69 -8.95
CA THR A 304 -19.41 9.77 -9.95
C THR A 304 -20.77 9.24 -9.52
N PHE A 305 -20.86 8.61 -8.35
CA PHE A 305 -22.08 7.92 -7.91
C PHE A 305 -23.13 8.87 -7.31
N SER A 306 -22.78 10.13 -7.01
CA SER A 306 -23.77 11.17 -6.67
C SER A 306 -24.25 11.95 -7.91
N LYS A 307 -23.65 11.72 -9.08
CA LYS A 307 -23.90 12.42 -10.35
C LYS A 307 -23.79 13.94 -10.21
N LYS A 308 -22.78 14.40 -9.48
CA LYS A 308 -22.56 15.82 -9.16
C LYS A 308 -21.08 16.15 -9.25
N GLN A 309 -20.78 17.40 -9.58
CA GLN A 309 -19.42 17.92 -9.40
C GLN A 309 -19.05 17.93 -7.92
N ILE A 310 -17.77 17.70 -7.62
CA ILE A 310 -17.27 17.75 -6.25
C ILE A 310 -17.47 19.15 -5.67
N PHE A 311 -18.08 19.22 -4.49
CA PHE A 311 -18.21 20.46 -3.75
C PHE A 311 -16.85 20.87 -3.18
N GLY A 312 -16.49 22.14 -3.34
CA GLY A 312 -15.27 22.68 -2.72
C GLY A 312 -13.95 22.19 -3.33
N TYR A 313 -13.88 21.90 -4.65
CA TYR A 313 -12.65 21.41 -5.31
C TYR A 313 -11.37 22.15 -4.89
N LYS A 314 -11.35 23.48 -4.93
CA LYS A 314 -10.18 24.28 -4.52
C LYS A 314 -9.80 24.02 -3.06
N SER A 315 -10.79 23.99 -2.18
CA SER A 315 -10.62 23.71 -0.75
C SER A 315 -10.04 22.31 -0.52
N MET A 316 -10.50 21.31 -1.28
CA MET A 316 -9.95 19.94 -1.24
C MET A 316 -8.47 19.91 -1.63
N VAL A 317 -8.10 20.60 -2.71
CA VAL A 317 -6.70 20.69 -3.19
C VAL A 317 -5.81 21.32 -2.13
N PHE A 318 -6.19 22.49 -1.60
CA PHE A 318 -5.42 23.15 -0.54
C PHE A 318 -5.31 22.30 0.72
N ALA A 319 -6.39 21.61 1.13
CA ALA A 319 -6.36 20.71 2.29
C ALA A 319 -5.34 19.57 2.11
N MET A 320 -5.23 18.99 0.91
CA MET A 320 -4.25 17.92 0.64
C MET A 320 -2.80 18.42 0.72
N ILE A 321 -2.51 19.60 0.17
CA ILE A 321 -1.19 20.21 0.24
C ILE A 321 -0.83 20.62 1.68
N ILE A 322 -1.77 21.20 2.42
CA ILE A 322 -1.57 21.55 3.84
C ILE A 322 -1.24 20.30 4.65
N ILE A 323 -1.95 19.19 4.47
CA ILE A 323 -1.65 17.92 5.16
C ILE A 323 -0.25 17.42 4.80
N SER A 324 0.13 17.45 3.51
CA SER A 324 1.47 17.04 3.06
C SER A 324 2.58 17.83 3.76
N VAL A 325 2.42 19.14 3.94
CA VAL A 325 3.40 19.99 4.64
C VAL A 325 3.35 19.80 6.16
N LEU A 326 2.15 19.88 6.77
CA LEU A 326 1.99 19.77 8.23
C LEU A 326 2.38 18.40 8.78
N SER A 327 2.35 17.35 7.95
CA SER A 327 2.80 16.01 8.35
C SER A 327 4.22 15.96 8.91
N PHE A 328 5.08 16.91 8.50
CA PHE A 328 6.46 17.04 8.97
C PHE A 328 6.59 17.84 10.27
N TYR A 329 5.50 18.25 10.91
CA TYR A 329 5.52 19.08 12.13
C TYR A 329 4.73 18.45 13.28
N THR A 330 4.46 17.15 13.22
CA THR A 330 3.56 16.47 14.15
C THR A 330 4.13 15.17 14.74
N TRP A 331 5.27 14.68 14.26
CA TRP A 331 5.77 13.35 14.60
C TRP A 331 6.02 13.08 16.10
N ALA A 332 6.34 14.11 16.89
CA ALA A 332 6.67 13.90 18.30
C ALA A 332 5.49 13.44 19.16
N HIS A 333 4.24 13.54 18.66
CA HIS A 333 3.08 13.02 19.39
C HIS A 333 3.11 11.50 19.59
N HIS A 334 3.94 10.77 18.85
CA HIS A 334 4.08 9.33 19.04
C HIS A 334 4.89 8.96 20.27
N PHE A 335 5.45 9.94 20.97
CA PHE A 335 6.33 9.71 22.11
C PHE A 335 6.26 10.84 23.16
N PHE A 336 5.08 11.41 23.38
CA PHE A 336 4.88 12.40 24.45
C PHE A 336 5.32 11.91 25.83
N THR A 337 5.29 10.59 26.04
CA THR A 337 5.67 9.90 27.28
C THR A 337 7.18 9.69 27.46
N MET A 338 8.02 10.15 26.52
CA MET A 338 9.48 10.03 26.60
C MET A 338 10.17 11.17 27.37
N GLY A 339 9.42 12.03 28.06
CA GLY A 339 9.99 13.03 28.97
C GLY A 339 10.53 14.29 28.28
N ALA A 340 10.08 14.60 27.06
CA ALA A 340 10.32 15.91 26.45
C ALA A 340 9.70 17.04 27.30
N GLY A 341 10.28 18.24 27.23
CA GLY A 341 9.78 19.41 27.96
C GLY A 341 8.35 19.80 27.59
N ALA A 342 7.66 20.47 28.51
CA ALA A 342 6.26 20.86 28.34
C ALA A 342 6.03 21.69 27.07
N ASP A 343 6.91 22.64 26.76
CA ASP A 343 6.81 23.50 25.58
C ASP A 343 6.85 22.70 24.27
N VAL A 344 7.72 21.69 24.20
CA VAL A 344 7.83 20.80 23.03
C VAL A 344 6.55 19.99 22.88
N ASN A 345 6.08 19.36 23.96
CA ASN A 345 4.84 18.57 23.94
C ASN A 345 3.63 19.45 23.54
N SER A 346 3.53 20.67 24.06
CA SER A 346 2.47 21.61 23.72
C SER A 346 2.52 22.04 22.25
N PHE A 347 3.70 22.33 21.70
CA PHE A 347 3.85 22.66 20.28
C PHE A 347 3.34 21.52 19.38
N PHE A 348 3.82 20.30 19.61
CA PHE A 348 3.43 19.15 18.80
C PHE A 348 1.97 18.73 19.01
N ALA A 349 1.41 18.91 20.20
CA ALA A 349 -0.02 18.72 20.45
C ALA A 349 -0.87 19.69 19.62
N ILE A 350 -0.55 20.99 19.63
CA ILE A 350 -1.27 22.02 18.86
C ILE A 350 -1.14 21.78 17.35
N SER A 351 0.07 21.50 16.89
CA SER A 351 0.34 21.19 15.48
C SER A 351 -0.46 19.96 15.01
N THR A 352 -0.54 18.92 15.84
CA THR A 352 -1.32 17.70 15.54
C THR A 352 -2.81 17.99 15.48
N MET A 353 -3.35 18.77 16.41
CA MET A 353 -4.75 19.20 16.37
C MET A 353 -5.08 20.04 15.13
N ALA A 354 -4.13 20.86 14.65
CA ALA A 354 -4.33 21.67 13.46
C ALA A 354 -4.58 20.83 12.19
N ILE A 355 -4.05 19.60 12.11
CA ILE A 355 -4.29 18.69 10.98
C ILE A 355 -5.75 18.21 10.91
N ALA A 356 -6.50 18.24 12.03
CA ALA A 356 -7.91 17.86 12.04
C ALA A 356 -8.76 18.81 11.18
N ILE A 357 -8.37 20.08 11.03
CA ILE A 357 -9.10 21.10 10.26
C ILE A 357 -9.17 20.75 8.76
N PRO A 358 -8.04 20.63 8.02
CA PRO A 358 -8.08 20.29 6.59
C PRO A 358 -8.75 18.93 6.36
N THR A 359 -8.59 17.99 7.29
CA THR A 359 -9.22 16.68 7.21
C THR A 359 -10.75 16.76 7.35
N GLY A 360 -11.25 17.51 8.34
CA GLY A 360 -12.68 17.72 8.56
C GLY A 360 -13.36 18.43 7.39
N VAL A 361 -12.70 19.44 6.81
CA VAL A 361 -13.20 20.14 5.61
C VAL A 361 -13.47 19.17 4.46
N LYS A 362 -12.63 18.15 4.26
CA LYS A 362 -12.83 17.14 3.21
C LYS A 362 -14.06 16.28 3.48
N VAL A 363 -14.29 15.89 4.73
CA VAL A 363 -15.51 15.15 5.14
C VAL A 363 -16.76 15.95 4.80
N PHE A 364 -16.81 17.23 5.14
CA PHE A 364 -17.95 18.10 4.79
C PHE A 364 -18.12 18.25 3.28
N ASN A 365 -17.03 18.40 2.53
CA ASN A 365 -17.09 18.49 1.08
C ASN A 365 -17.68 17.22 0.43
N TRP A 366 -17.33 16.03 0.92
CA TRP A 366 -17.97 14.79 0.46
C TRP A 366 -19.47 14.75 0.79
N LEU A 367 -19.85 15.12 2.02
CA LEU A 367 -21.25 15.19 2.44
C LEU A 367 -22.07 16.16 1.58
N PHE A 368 -21.54 17.35 1.30
CA PHE A 368 -22.21 18.35 0.45
C PHE A 368 -22.22 18.00 -1.04
N THR A 369 -21.29 17.16 -1.48
CA THR A 369 -21.34 16.57 -2.83
C THR A 369 -22.48 15.56 -2.93
N MET A 370 -22.65 14.70 -1.92
CA MET A 370 -23.78 13.76 -1.86
C MET A 370 -25.12 14.47 -1.66
N PHE A 371 -25.14 15.59 -0.92
CA PHE A 371 -26.35 16.37 -0.66
C PHE A 371 -26.98 16.88 -1.96
N ARG A 372 -28.28 16.61 -2.13
CA ARG A 372 -29.06 16.86 -3.36
C ARG A 372 -28.51 16.17 -4.61
N GLY A 373 -27.65 15.16 -4.47
CA GLY A 373 -27.22 14.27 -5.55
C GLY A 373 -28.20 13.10 -5.75
N ARG A 374 -27.99 12.30 -6.80
CA ARG A 374 -28.72 11.04 -7.04
C ARG A 374 -27.81 9.85 -6.76
N ILE A 375 -27.73 9.46 -5.49
CA ILE A 375 -26.78 8.45 -5.00
C ILE A 375 -27.12 7.06 -5.54
N GLN A 376 -26.17 6.45 -6.24
CA GLN A 376 -26.23 5.06 -6.66
C GLN A 376 -25.44 4.16 -5.69
N LEU A 377 -26.14 3.33 -4.92
CA LEU A 377 -25.55 2.43 -3.93
C LEU A 377 -24.92 1.17 -4.56
N LYS A 378 -23.90 1.40 -5.39
CA LYS A 378 -23.00 0.35 -5.90
C LYS A 378 -21.87 0.08 -4.91
N GLN A 379 -21.15 -1.01 -5.09
CA GLN A 379 -20.12 -1.47 -4.16
C GLN A 379 -19.05 -0.39 -3.83
N PRO A 380 -18.48 0.37 -4.80
CA PRO A 380 -17.55 1.46 -4.46
C PRO A 380 -18.17 2.51 -3.53
N MET A 381 -19.44 2.84 -3.74
CA MET A 381 -20.17 3.81 -2.92
C MET A 381 -20.46 3.28 -1.51
N LEU A 382 -20.72 1.97 -1.34
CA LEU A 382 -20.92 1.35 -0.02
C LEU A 382 -19.67 1.50 0.87
N TRP A 383 -18.49 1.19 0.34
CA TRP A 383 -17.23 1.41 1.05
C TRP A 383 -16.99 2.88 1.40
N THR A 384 -17.34 3.78 0.49
CA THR A 384 -17.21 5.23 0.70
C THR A 384 -18.16 5.77 1.78
N ILE A 385 -19.39 5.28 1.82
CA ILE A 385 -20.35 5.65 2.88
C ILE A 385 -19.91 5.07 4.22
N ALA A 386 -19.41 3.83 4.26
CA ALA A 386 -18.91 3.22 5.49
C ALA A 386 -17.66 3.91 6.05
N PHE A 387 -16.81 4.43 5.15
CA PHE A 387 -15.63 5.20 5.50
C PHE A 387 -15.98 6.44 6.33
N ILE A 388 -17.01 7.22 5.97
CA ILE A 388 -17.31 8.50 6.63
C ILE A 388 -17.49 8.37 8.15
N PRO A 389 -18.44 7.57 8.68
CA PRO A 389 -18.61 7.43 10.13
C PRO A 389 -17.39 6.74 10.77
N CYS A 390 -16.80 5.75 10.10
CA CYS A 390 -15.64 5.03 10.61
C CYS A 390 -14.46 6.00 10.87
N PHE A 391 -14.15 6.80 9.86
CA PHE A 391 -13.05 7.75 9.87
C PHE A 391 -13.33 8.97 10.76
N VAL A 392 -14.58 9.43 10.88
CA VAL A 392 -14.93 10.49 11.84
C VAL A 392 -14.73 10.03 13.28
N ILE A 393 -15.15 8.80 13.62
CA ILE A 393 -14.90 8.24 14.97
C ILE A 393 -13.40 8.07 15.21
N GLY A 394 -12.66 7.52 14.24
CA GLY A 394 -11.20 7.41 14.33
C GLY A 394 -10.51 8.76 14.46
N GLY A 395 -10.96 9.77 13.72
CA GLY A 395 -10.45 11.14 13.81
C GLY A 395 -10.71 11.77 15.19
N ALA A 396 -11.89 11.57 15.75
CA ALA A 396 -12.23 12.07 17.09
C ALA A 396 -11.31 11.45 18.16
N THR A 397 -11.07 10.14 18.10
CA THR A 397 -10.15 9.47 19.04
C THR A 397 -8.69 9.86 18.81
N GLY A 398 -8.32 10.22 17.57
CA GLY A 398 -6.99 10.76 17.26
C GLY A 398 -6.76 12.15 17.84
N VAL A 399 -7.77 13.00 17.82
CA VAL A 399 -7.72 14.31 18.49
C VAL A 399 -7.55 14.13 20.01
N MET A 400 -8.16 13.11 20.61
CA MET A 400 -7.92 12.78 22.02
C MET A 400 -6.46 12.39 22.30
N LEU A 401 -5.84 11.60 21.41
CA LEU A 401 -4.41 11.22 21.52
C LEU A 401 -3.46 12.39 21.25
N ALA A 402 -3.91 13.41 20.50
CA ALA A 402 -3.13 14.62 20.29
C ALA A 402 -3.03 15.49 21.56
N VAL A 403 -3.90 15.28 22.56
CA VAL A 403 -3.85 15.98 23.84
C VAL A 403 -2.82 15.31 24.73
N ALA A 404 -1.61 15.88 24.79
CA ALA A 404 -0.47 15.27 25.48
C ALA A 404 -0.81 14.72 26.89
N PRO A 405 -1.44 15.46 27.83
CA PRO A 405 -1.80 14.92 29.14
C PRO A 405 -2.73 13.69 29.10
N ALA A 406 -3.66 13.63 28.14
CA ALA A 406 -4.54 12.48 27.97
C ALA A 406 -3.80 11.31 27.33
N ASP A 407 -2.84 11.57 26.44
CA ASP A 407 -1.99 10.53 25.86
C ASP A 407 -1.28 9.74 26.96
N TYR A 408 -0.74 10.37 28.01
CA TYR A 408 -0.10 9.63 29.13
C TYR A 408 -0.97 8.50 29.72
N GLN A 409 -2.29 8.61 29.67
CA GLN A 409 -3.21 7.57 30.16
C GLN A 409 -3.45 6.45 29.14
N TYR A 410 -3.56 6.78 27.85
CA TYR A 410 -3.96 5.83 26.80
C TYR A 410 -2.80 5.40 25.90
N HIS A 411 -1.61 5.96 26.10
CA HIS A 411 -0.39 5.67 25.36
C HIS A 411 -0.06 4.19 25.46
N ASN A 412 0.13 3.54 24.33
CA ASN A 412 0.39 2.11 24.22
C ASN A 412 -0.70 1.19 24.81
N SER A 413 -1.90 1.70 25.11
CA SER A 413 -3.05 0.86 25.44
C SER A 413 -3.76 0.36 24.17
N TYR A 414 -4.73 -0.53 24.33
CA TYR A 414 -5.62 -0.94 23.24
C TYR A 414 -6.41 0.22 22.63
N PHE A 415 -6.52 1.36 23.32
CA PHE A 415 -7.13 2.58 22.78
C PHE A 415 -6.36 3.08 21.55
N LEU A 416 -5.03 3.10 21.63
CA LEU A 416 -4.15 3.47 20.52
C LEU A 416 -4.33 2.52 19.33
N ILE A 417 -4.41 1.21 19.60
CA ILE A 417 -4.60 0.18 18.59
C ILE A 417 -5.96 0.36 17.90
N ALA A 418 -7.03 0.53 18.68
CA ALA A 418 -8.38 0.76 18.17
C ALA A 418 -8.45 2.03 17.31
N HIS A 419 -7.90 3.15 17.80
CA HIS A 419 -7.79 4.40 17.05
C HIS A 419 -7.12 4.19 15.70
N PHE A 420 -5.91 3.63 15.70
CA PHE A 420 -5.13 3.51 14.49
C PHE A 420 -5.77 2.54 13.49
N HIS A 421 -6.35 1.43 13.94
CA HIS A 421 -7.09 0.52 13.05
C HIS A 421 -8.35 1.17 12.48
N GLN A 422 -9.04 2.02 13.24
CA GLN A 422 -10.18 2.80 12.77
C GLN A 422 -9.80 3.73 11.63
N VAL A 423 -8.70 4.46 11.77
CA VAL A 423 -8.24 5.40 10.75
C VAL A 423 -7.62 4.67 9.55
N LEU A 424 -6.81 3.64 9.78
CA LEU A 424 -6.09 2.96 8.71
C LEU A 424 -6.98 1.98 7.94
N ILE A 425 -7.75 1.11 8.61
CA ILE A 425 -8.66 0.20 7.90
C ILE A 425 -9.82 1.00 7.29
N GLY A 426 -10.45 1.87 8.09
CA GLY A 426 -11.56 2.69 7.63
C GLY A 426 -11.17 3.70 6.54
N GLY A 427 -10.02 4.36 6.68
CA GLY A 427 -9.54 5.37 5.74
C GLY A 427 -8.83 4.79 4.53
N VAL A 428 -7.85 3.90 4.75
CA VAL A 428 -6.98 3.40 3.70
C VAL A 428 -7.55 2.15 3.05
N VAL A 429 -7.81 1.08 3.82
CA VAL A 429 -8.25 -0.20 3.25
C VAL A 429 -9.61 -0.08 2.58
N PHE A 430 -10.59 0.59 3.20
CA PHE A 430 -11.89 0.81 2.55
C PHE A 430 -11.75 1.65 1.29
N GLY A 431 -10.88 2.66 1.29
CA GLY A 431 -10.62 3.51 0.13
C GLY A 431 -10.00 2.76 -1.03
N TYR A 432 -9.01 1.91 -0.76
CA TYR A 432 -8.37 1.10 -1.79
C TYR A 432 -9.27 -0.01 -2.30
N LEU A 433 -10.04 -0.67 -1.42
CA LEU A 433 -11.09 -1.59 -1.86
C LEU A 433 -12.10 -0.87 -2.75
N ALA A 434 -12.59 0.30 -2.34
CA ALA A 434 -13.50 1.12 -3.15
C ALA A 434 -12.90 1.44 -4.53
N GLY A 435 -11.62 1.82 -4.57
CA GLY A 435 -10.88 2.07 -5.80
C GLY A 435 -10.74 0.83 -6.68
N ILE A 436 -10.38 -0.32 -6.09
CA ILE A 436 -10.30 -1.60 -6.81
C ILE A 436 -11.66 -1.92 -7.44
N TYR A 437 -12.77 -1.82 -6.71
CA TYR A 437 -14.11 -2.07 -7.28
C TYR A 437 -14.48 -1.05 -8.37
N TYR A 438 -14.08 0.21 -8.22
CA TYR A 438 -14.37 1.27 -9.17
C TYR A 438 -13.61 1.08 -10.49
N TRP A 439 -12.30 0.82 -10.42
CA TRP A 439 -11.44 0.67 -11.61
C TRP A 439 -11.25 -0.79 -12.07
N TRP A 440 -11.89 -1.78 -11.44
CA TRP A 440 -11.82 -3.18 -11.89
C TRP A 440 -12.14 -3.39 -13.37
N PRO A 441 -13.22 -2.78 -13.92
CA PRO A 441 -13.51 -2.90 -15.35
C PRO A 441 -12.39 -2.32 -16.21
N LYS A 442 -11.76 -1.23 -15.77
CA LYS A 442 -10.66 -0.61 -16.51
C LYS A 442 -9.41 -1.52 -16.58
N MET A 443 -9.17 -2.32 -15.55
CA MET A 443 -8.06 -3.28 -15.52
C MET A 443 -8.34 -4.55 -16.32
N PHE A 444 -9.55 -5.12 -16.19
CA PHE A 444 -9.84 -6.48 -16.65
C PHE A 444 -10.96 -6.60 -17.69
N GLY A 445 -11.68 -5.51 -18.01
CA GLY A 445 -12.73 -5.48 -19.03
C GLY A 445 -14.08 -6.05 -18.60
N PHE A 446 -14.29 -6.31 -17.31
CA PHE A 446 -15.57 -6.80 -16.78
C PHE A 446 -15.87 -6.22 -15.39
N LYS A 447 -17.14 -6.25 -14.97
CA LYS A 447 -17.56 -5.84 -13.62
C LYS A 447 -17.53 -7.02 -12.65
N LEU A 448 -17.18 -6.75 -11.40
CA LEU A 448 -17.30 -7.72 -10.30
C LEU A 448 -18.77 -7.92 -9.90
N ASP A 449 -19.11 -9.14 -9.49
CA ASP A 449 -20.46 -9.52 -9.06
C ASP A 449 -20.92 -8.71 -7.83
N GLU A 450 -22.01 -7.96 -7.96
CA GLU A 450 -22.45 -7.04 -6.93
C GLU A 450 -23.03 -7.75 -5.69
N ARG A 451 -23.57 -8.97 -5.84
CA ARG A 451 -24.22 -9.70 -4.74
C ARG A 451 -23.19 -10.27 -3.77
N LEU A 452 -22.19 -10.98 -4.29
CA LEU A 452 -21.08 -11.51 -3.48
C LEU A 452 -20.29 -10.35 -2.85
N GLY A 453 -20.09 -9.27 -3.60
CA GLY A 453 -19.44 -8.07 -3.09
C GLY A 453 -20.15 -7.41 -1.91
N LYS A 454 -21.48 -7.36 -1.92
CA LYS A 454 -22.28 -6.85 -0.80
C LYS A 454 -22.17 -7.73 0.46
N TRP A 455 -22.13 -9.05 0.31
CA TRP A 455 -21.89 -9.95 1.45
C TRP A 455 -20.49 -9.75 2.04
N GLY A 456 -19.47 -9.69 1.18
CA GLY A 456 -18.10 -9.39 1.61
C GLY A 456 -18.00 -8.04 2.33
N PHE A 457 -18.68 -7.01 1.80
CA PHE A 457 -18.76 -5.69 2.43
C PHE A 457 -19.42 -5.73 3.82
N TRP A 458 -20.60 -6.33 3.97
CA TRP A 458 -21.32 -6.31 5.25
C TRP A 458 -20.60 -7.12 6.33
N LEU A 459 -20.08 -8.31 5.99
CA LEU A 459 -19.30 -9.12 6.93
C LEU A 459 -18.04 -8.38 7.39
N TRP A 460 -17.35 -7.73 6.46
CA TRP A 460 -16.17 -6.92 6.79
C TRP A 460 -16.54 -5.71 7.65
N ASN A 461 -17.50 -4.90 7.21
CA ASN A 461 -17.84 -3.65 7.88
C ASN A 461 -18.41 -3.88 9.28
N ILE A 462 -19.34 -4.83 9.45
CA ILE A 462 -19.87 -5.18 10.77
C ILE A 462 -18.78 -5.82 11.63
N GLY A 463 -18.03 -6.79 11.08
CA GLY A 463 -16.91 -7.43 11.77
C GLY A 463 -15.87 -6.44 12.27
N PHE A 464 -15.60 -5.39 11.48
CA PHE A 464 -14.69 -4.31 11.85
C PHE A 464 -15.15 -3.57 13.12
N TYR A 465 -16.40 -3.12 13.18
CA TYR A 465 -16.91 -2.45 14.39
C TYR A 465 -16.95 -3.40 15.61
N VAL A 466 -17.38 -4.65 15.40
CA VAL A 466 -17.39 -5.68 16.46
C VAL A 466 -15.98 -5.99 16.94
N CYS A 467 -14.97 -5.91 16.07
CA CYS A 467 -13.57 -6.15 16.41
C CYS A 467 -12.98 -5.01 17.24
N PHE A 468 -13.08 -3.78 16.76
CA PHE A 468 -12.27 -2.66 17.29
C PHE A 468 -13.01 -1.77 18.28
N MET A 469 -14.35 -1.72 18.30
CA MET A 469 -15.08 -0.95 19.31
C MET A 469 -14.84 -1.45 20.75
N PRO A 470 -14.84 -2.77 21.03
CA PRO A 470 -14.47 -3.29 22.34
C PRO A 470 -13.05 -2.93 22.76
N GLN A 471 -12.13 -2.73 21.81
CA GLN A 471 -10.74 -2.42 22.11
C GLN A 471 -10.56 -1.00 22.67
N TYR A 472 -11.42 -0.03 22.30
CA TYR A 472 -11.44 1.27 22.99
C TYR A 472 -11.74 1.11 24.48
N ALA A 473 -12.75 0.31 24.82
CA ALA A 473 -13.10 0.03 26.22
C ALA A 473 -11.97 -0.71 26.94
N LEU A 474 -11.37 -1.73 26.32
CA LEU A 474 -10.20 -2.44 26.87
C LEU A 474 -9.03 -1.48 27.14
N GLY A 475 -8.79 -0.52 26.25
CA GLY A 475 -7.77 0.51 26.42
C GLY A 475 -8.04 1.40 27.64
N PHE A 476 -9.29 1.79 27.88
CA PHE A 476 -9.69 2.53 29.08
C PHE A 476 -9.60 1.68 30.37
N MET A 477 -9.80 0.37 30.25
CA MET A 477 -9.64 -0.58 31.36
C MET A 477 -8.18 -0.94 31.66
N GLY A 478 -7.21 -0.34 30.96
CA GLY A 478 -5.78 -0.52 31.22
C GLY A 478 -5.11 -1.66 30.44
N MET A 479 -5.78 -2.27 29.47
CA MET A 479 -5.16 -3.31 28.64
C MET A 479 -4.10 -2.68 27.72
N THR A 480 -2.84 -3.02 27.95
CA THR A 480 -1.71 -2.56 27.13
C THR A 480 -1.55 -3.41 25.86
N ARG A 481 -0.97 -2.80 24.82
CA ARG A 481 -0.64 -3.50 23.57
C ARG A 481 0.50 -4.50 23.78
N ARG A 482 0.61 -5.48 22.88
CA ARG A 482 1.70 -6.49 22.84
C ARG A 482 1.74 -7.43 24.06
N LEU A 483 0.63 -7.57 24.78
CA LEU A 483 0.44 -8.69 25.71
C LEU A 483 -0.01 -9.92 24.91
N TYR A 484 0.60 -11.08 25.15
CA TYR A 484 0.22 -12.35 24.53
C TYR A 484 -0.80 -13.14 25.35
N THR A 485 -0.97 -12.82 26.64
CA THR A 485 -1.96 -13.43 27.54
C THR A 485 -2.42 -12.43 28.60
N TYR A 486 -3.51 -12.75 29.30
CA TYR A 486 -4.10 -11.96 30.39
C TYR A 486 -4.84 -12.88 31.38
N GLY A 487 -5.06 -12.40 32.61
CA GLY A 487 -5.72 -13.14 33.69
C GLY A 487 -7.26 -13.04 33.70
N TRP A 488 -7.92 -13.97 34.39
CA TRP A 488 -9.39 -14.00 34.54
C TRP A 488 -9.92 -12.88 35.46
N ASP A 489 -9.10 -12.40 36.37
CA ASP A 489 -9.38 -11.39 37.39
C ASP A 489 -9.49 -9.96 36.84
N LEU A 490 -8.98 -9.72 35.63
CA LEU A 490 -8.95 -8.38 35.01
C LEU A 490 -10.27 -7.95 34.37
N GLY A 491 -11.24 -8.88 34.20
CA GLY A 491 -12.53 -8.60 33.58
C GLY A 491 -12.48 -8.32 32.06
N TRP A 492 -11.32 -8.52 31.41
CA TRP A 492 -11.13 -8.24 29.98
C TRP A 492 -11.69 -9.32 29.04
N ALA A 493 -12.00 -10.50 29.56
CA ALA A 493 -12.34 -11.68 28.75
C ALA A 493 -13.54 -11.46 27.80
N PRO A 494 -14.70 -10.90 28.24
CA PRO A 494 -15.84 -10.71 27.34
C PRO A 494 -15.53 -9.79 26.16
N LEU A 495 -14.83 -8.68 26.39
CA LEU A 495 -14.49 -7.72 25.34
C LEU A 495 -13.46 -8.27 24.36
N ASN A 496 -12.48 -9.04 24.84
CA ASN A 496 -11.52 -9.70 23.97
C ASN A 496 -12.17 -10.79 23.10
N LEU A 497 -13.10 -11.57 23.66
CA LEU A 497 -13.85 -12.57 22.90
C LEU A 497 -14.70 -11.91 21.80
N VAL A 498 -15.43 -10.84 22.11
CA VAL A 498 -16.21 -10.09 21.11
C VAL A 498 -15.29 -9.52 20.03
N SER A 499 -14.14 -8.95 20.43
CA SER A 499 -13.14 -8.46 19.48
C SER A 499 -12.64 -9.57 18.53
N THR A 500 -12.39 -10.76 19.07
CA THR A 500 -11.98 -11.93 18.28
C THR A 500 -13.09 -12.40 17.33
N VAL A 501 -14.35 -12.44 17.76
CA VAL A 501 -15.47 -12.75 16.86
C VAL A 501 -15.52 -11.77 15.69
N GLY A 502 -15.36 -10.47 15.95
CA GLY A 502 -15.31 -9.45 14.89
C GLY A 502 -14.16 -9.67 13.90
N ALA A 503 -12.98 -10.08 14.37
CA ALA A 503 -11.85 -10.40 13.51
C ALA A 503 -12.14 -11.59 12.57
N PHE A 504 -12.75 -12.66 13.08
CA PHE A 504 -13.14 -13.80 12.25
C PHE A 504 -14.27 -13.44 11.26
N MET A 505 -15.18 -12.55 11.63
CA MET A 505 -16.17 -12.00 10.68
C MET A 505 -15.51 -11.25 9.52
N MET A 506 -14.46 -10.46 9.78
CA MET A 506 -13.67 -9.83 8.72
C MET A 506 -12.95 -10.88 7.85
N GLY A 507 -12.43 -11.94 8.45
CA GLY A 507 -11.84 -13.08 7.74
C GLY A 507 -12.83 -13.73 6.76
N LEU A 508 -14.09 -13.95 7.19
CA LEU A 508 -15.16 -14.40 6.30
C LEU A 508 -15.46 -13.37 5.20
N GLY A 509 -15.45 -12.07 5.53
CA GLY A 509 -15.58 -11.00 4.54
C GLY A 509 -14.53 -11.08 3.44
N PHE A 510 -13.26 -11.36 3.80
CA PHE A 510 -12.18 -11.58 2.82
C PHE A 510 -12.44 -12.80 1.93
N VAL A 511 -12.90 -13.92 2.50
CA VAL A 511 -13.26 -15.12 1.72
C VAL A 511 -14.33 -14.81 0.67
N PHE A 512 -15.36 -14.03 1.02
CA PHE A 512 -16.38 -13.58 0.07
C PHE A 512 -15.80 -12.69 -1.04
N GLN A 513 -14.81 -11.85 -0.76
CA GLN A 513 -14.15 -11.02 -1.78
C GLN A 513 -13.32 -11.89 -2.75
N VAL A 514 -12.59 -12.88 -2.24
CA VAL A 514 -11.86 -13.84 -3.08
C VAL A 514 -12.83 -14.63 -3.96
N TRP A 515 -13.94 -15.10 -3.37
CA TRP A 515 -14.99 -15.78 -4.12
C TRP A 515 -15.61 -14.86 -5.19
N GLN A 516 -15.87 -13.60 -4.87
CA GLN A 516 -16.37 -12.61 -5.83
C GLN A 516 -15.43 -12.48 -7.03
N ILE A 517 -14.12 -12.34 -6.82
CA ILE A 517 -13.14 -12.25 -7.90
C ILE A 517 -13.15 -13.53 -8.74
N ALA A 518 -13.05 -14.70 -8.10
CA ALA A 518 -13.02 -15.98 -8.78
C ALA A 518 -14.29 -16.23 -9.62
N TYR A 519 -15.46 -15.91 -9.08
CA TYR A 519 -16.75 -16.04 -9.77
C TYR A 519 -16.84 -15.08 -10.97
N SER A 520 -16.40 -13.83 -10.78
CA SER A 520 -16.51 -12.77 -11.80
C SER A 520 -15.54 -12.96 -12.96
N ILE A 521 -14.41 -13.63 -12.78
CA ILE A 521 -13.51 -13.99 -13.89
C ILE A 521 -14.24 -14.82 -14.95
N LYS A 522 -15.18 -15.68 -14.53
CA LYS A 522 -15.93 -16.57 -15.44
C LYS A 522 -17.30 -16.00 -15.84
N HIS A 523 -17.99 -15.29 -14.95
CA HIS A 523 -19.39 -14.87 -15.14
C HIS A 523 -19.58 -13.34 -15.10
N GLY A 524 -18.50 -12.56 -15.02
CA GLY A 524 -18.56 -11.11 -14.93
C GLY A 524 -19.14 -10.48 -16.20
N GLU A 525 -19.99 -9.48 -16.01
CA GLU A 525 -20.54 -8.70 -17.12
C GLU A 525 -19.43 -7.89 -17.80
N ARG A 526 -19.20 -8.13 -19.08
CA ARG A 526 -18.16 -7.44 -19.85
C ARG A 526 -18.52 -5.97 -20.06
N ASP A 527 -17.53 -5.12 -19.90
CA ASP A 527 -17.64 -3.71 -20.27
C ASP A 527 -17.48 -3.58 -21.79
N THR A 528 -18.52 -3.06 -22.44
CA THR A 528 -18.55 -2.83 -23.90
C THR A 528 -18.49 -1.34 -24.25
N THR A 529 -18.58 -0.45 -23.26
CA THR A 529 -18.64 0.99 -23.47
C THR A 529 -17.31 1.68 -23.14
N GLY A 530 -16.49 1.08 -22.27
CA GLY A 530 -15.31 1.72 -21.68
C GLY A 530 -15.64 2.66 -20.52
N ASP A 531 -16.94 2.88 -20.25
CA ASP A 531 -17.50 3.74 -19.21
C ASP A 531 -18.72 3.06 -18.55
N PRO A 532 -18.50 2.05 -17.68
CA PRO A 532 -19.58 1.27 -17.06
C PRO A 532 -20.32 2.03 -15.95
N TRP A 533 -19.74 3.13 -15.46
CA TRP A 533 -20.27 3.92 -14.35
C TRP A 533 -20.81 5.28 -14.76
N ASN A 534 -20.68 5.65 -16.03
CA ASN A 534 -20.89 7.01 -16.52
C ASN A 534 -19.99 8.02 -15.76
N GLY A 535 -18.70 7.70 -15.68
CA GLY A 535 -17.66 8.46 -14.97
C GLY A 535 -17.38 9.85 -15.55
N ARG A 536 -16.65 10.69 -14.82
CA ARG A 536 -16.48 12.12 -15.17
C ARG A 536 -15.14 12.46 -15.81
N THR A 537 -14.16 11.58 -15.65
CA THR A 537 -12.73 11.79 -15.89
C THR A 537 -12.23 11.01 -17.12
N LEU A 538 -11.02 11.33 -17.59
CA LEU A 538 -10.49 10.89 -18.89
C LEU A 538 -10.26 9.38 -19.01
N GLU A 539 -10.02 8.66 -17.93
CA GLU A 539 -9.83 7.20 -17.95
C GLU A 539 -11.07 6.46 -18.48
N TRP A 540 -12.25 7.07 -18.36
CA TRP A 540 -13.52 6.54 -18.87
C TRP A 540 -13.80 6.95 -20.32
N SER A 541 -12.90 7.70 -20.97
CA SER A 541 -13.01 8.04 -22.40
C SER A 541 -12.42 6.98 -23.33
N ILE A 542 -11.70 6.00 -22.77
CA ILE A 542 -11.04 4.92 -23.50
C ILE A 542 -11.65 3.54 -23.15
N PRO A 543 -11.44 2.50 -23.98
CA PRO A 543 -11.89 1.14 -23.75
C PRO A 543 -11.43 0.55 -22.41
N SER A 544 -12.06 -0.57 -22.07
CA SER A 544 -11.79 -1.37 -20.89
C SER A 544 -11.56 -2.82 -21.33
N PRO A 545 -10.34 -3.38 -21.20
CA PRO A 545 -9.12 -2.75 -20.72
C PRO A 545 -8.58 -1.65 -21.64
N ALA A 546 -7.76 -0.75 -21.08
CA ALA A 546 -7.10 0.30 -21.85
C ALA A 546 -6.07 -0.30 -22.83
N PRO A 547 -5.97 0.21 -24.08
CA PRO A 547 -4.91 -0.18 -25.03
C PRO A 547 -3.50 0.06 -24.46
N VAL A 548 -2.48 -0.60 -25.02
CA VAL A 548 -1.08 -0.46 -24.57
C VAL A 548 -0.62 1.00 -24.56
N TYR A 549 -0.99 1.77 -25.57
CA TYR A 549 -0.67 3.19 -25.72
C TYR A 549 -1.64 4.14 -25.00
N ASN A 550 -2.66 3.64 -24.30
CA ASN A 550 -3.78 4.36 -23.69
C ASN A 550 -4.62 5.16 -24.69
N PHE A 551 -4.09 6.30 -25.15
CA PHE A 551 -4.75 7.26 -26.04
C PHE A 551 -4.11 7.25 -27.42
N ALA A 552 -4.89 6.88 -28.44
CA ALA A 552 -4.46 6.99 -29.84
C ALA A 552 -4.11 8.44 -30.18
N VAL A 553 -4.98 9.37 -29.78
CA VAL A 553 -4.77 10.81 -29.87
C VAL A 553 -4.88 11.42 -28.48
N ILE A 554 -3.88 12.23 -28.11
CA ILE A 554 -3.83 12.88 -26.80
C ILE A 554 -5.02 13.84 -26.65
N PRO A 555 -5.81 13.74 -25.56
CA PRO A 555 -6.95 14.62 -25.35
C PRO A 555 -6.52 16.07 -25.14
N GLN A 556 -7.39 17.02 -25.50
CA GLN A 556 -7.19 18.46 -25.31
C GLN A 556 -8.14 18.95 -24.22
N VAL A 557 -7.60 19.20 -23.03
CA VAL A 557 -8.41 19.45 -21.83
C VAL A 557 -8.73 20.92 -21.68
N LYS A 558 -10.02 21.26 -21.62
CA LYS A 558 -10.51 22.63 -21.51
C LYS A 558 -10.94 22.97 -20.09
N GLU A 559 -11.60 22.04 -19.41
CA GLU A 559 -12.13 22.23 -18.05
C GLU A 559 -11.79 21.05 -17.11
N ALA A 560 -12.20 21.10 -15.84
CA ALA A 560 -11.80 20.11 -14.83
C ALA A 560 -12.46 18.72 -15.04
N ASP A 561 -13.76 18.70 -15.40
CA ASP A 561 -14.50 17.47 -15.73
C ASP A 561 -14.68 17.37 -17.27
N ASP A 562 -13.58 17.44 -18.00
CA ASP A 562 -13.59 17.58 -19.47
C ASP A 562 -14.33 16.45 -20.19
N TRP A 563 -14.17 15.21 -19.72
CA TRP A 563 -14.90 14.07 -20.29
C TRP A 563 -16.40 14.19 -20.04
N TRP A 564 -16.82 14.64 -18.85
CA TRP A 564 -18.24 14.89 -18.58
C TRP A 564 -18.82 15.97 -19.49
N ALA A 565 -18.11 17.08 -19.67
CA ALA A 565 -18.54 18.16 -20.55
C ALA A 565 -18.63 17.71 -22.00
N THR A 566 -17.67 16.91 -22.47
CA THR A 566 -17.69 16.30 -23.81
C THR A 566 -18.92 15.41 -23.99
N LYS A 567 -19.28 14.58 -23.00
CA LYS A 567 -20.49 13.77 -23.04
C LYS A 567 -21.77 14.60 -23.10
N GLN A 568 -21.83 15.72 -22.36
CA GLN A 568 -22.96 16.64 -22.42
C GLN A 568 -23.07 17.33 -23.78
N ALA A 569 -21.95 17.78 -24.35
CA ALA A 569 -21.93 18.37 -25.69
C ALA A 569 -22.38 17.36 -26.76
N ARG A 570 -21.95 16.09 -26.66
CA ARG A 570 -22.41 15.00 -27.53
C ARG A 570 -23.92 14.78 -27.41
N ALA A 571 -24.44 14.69 -26.18
CA ALA A 571 -25.87 14.53 -25.92
C ALA A 571 -26.71 15.71 -26.46
N ASN A 572 -26.13 16.92 -26.46
CA ASN A 572 -26.77 18.14 -26.94
C ASN A 572 -26.54 18.41 -28.45
N GLY A 573 -25.80 17.53 -29.16
CA GLY A 573 -25.48 17.70 -30.58
C GLY A 573 -24.51 18.86 -30.89
N THR A 574 -23.80 19.39 -29.88
CA THR A 574 -22.86 20.52 -30.03
C THR A 574 -21.40 20.10 -30.01
N ALA A 575 -21.12 18.79 -30.00
CA ALA A 575 -19.77 18.26 -30.02
C ALA A 575 -19.11 18.50 -31.40
N ASN A 576 -18.01 19.25 -31.41
CA ASN A 576 -17.12 19.33 -32.57
C ASN A 576 -16.13 18.17 -32.53
N GLU A 577 -16.45 17.09 -33.24
CA GLU A 577 -15.54 15.96 -33.45
C GLU A 577 -14.80 16.16 -34.77
N ALA A 578 -13.71 16.92 -34.74
CA ALA A 578 -12.79 16.94 -35.87
C ALA A 578 -12.14 15.55 -36.01
N PRO A 579 -12.02 14.99 -37.23
CA PRO A 579 -11.37 13.71 -37.44
C PRO A 579 -9.93 13.79 -36.93
N ALA A 580 -9.60 12.91 -35.99
CA ALA A 580 -8.35 12.97 -35.27
C ALA A 580 -7.23 12.40 -36.17
N LYS A 581 -6.19 13.20 -36.45
CA LYS A 581 -5.07 12.72 -37.26
C LYS A 581 -4.27 11.71 -36.44
N LEU A 582 -4.28 10.45 -36.88
CA LEU A 582 -3.46 9.40 -36.30
C LEU A 582 -2.00 9.56 -36.73
N GLU A 583 -1.09 9.42 -35.77
CA GLU A 583 0.36 9.49 -35.97
C GLU A 583 1.01 8.26 -35.32
N PRO A 584 2.20 7.81 -35.81
CA PRO A 584 2.93 6.72 -35.17
C PRO A 584 3.19 7.02 -33.68
N ILE A 585 2.98 6.02 -32.84
CA ILE A 585 3.06 6.18 -31.38
C ILE A 585 4.39 5.66 -30.87
N HIS A 586 5.22 6.54 -30.31
CA HIS A 586 6.43 6.17 -29.58
C HIS A 586 6.07 5.47 -28.26
N MET A 587 6.69 4.31 -28.00
CA MET A 587 6.51 3.50 -26.79
C MET A 587 7.86 2.92 -26.33
N PRO A 588 8.06 2.74 -25.01
CA PRO A 588 9.26 2.12 -24.46
C PRO A 588 9.27 0.60 -24.67
N LYS A 589 10.45 0.02 -24.92
CA LYS A 589 10.65 -1.44 -25.01
C LYS A 589 10.74 -2.07 -23.62
N ASN A 590 10.35 -3.33 -23.57
CA ASN A 590 10.54 -4.18 -22.40
C ASN A 590 12.03 -4.38 -22.08
N SER A 591 12.35 -4.52 -20.80
CA SER A 591 13.73 -4.73 -20.33
C SER A 591 13.76 -5.75 -19.18
N GLY A 592 14.70 -6.69 -19.23
CA GLY A 592 14.94 -7.64 -18.14
C GLY A 592 15.88 -7.13 -17.04
N ILE A 593 16.56 -6.01 -17.28
CA ILE A 593 17.53 -5.45 -16.33
C ILE A 593 16.88 -5.10 -14.97
N PRO A 594 15.67 -4.52 -14.89
CA PRO A 594 15.02 -4.24 -13.60
C PRO A 594 14.86 -5.49 -12.72
N PHE A 595 14.39 -6.60 -13.31
CA PHE A 595 14.24 -7.87 -12.61
C PHE A 595 15.60 -8.42 -12.12
N ILE A 596 16.59 -8.46 -13.02
CA ILE A 596 17.92 -9.01 -12.73
C ILE A 596 18.63 -8.17 -11.66
N MET A 597 18.56 -6.85 -11.77
CA MET A 597 19.20 -5.94 -10.81
C MET A 597 18.60 -6.07 -9.41
N SER A 598 17.27 -6.16 -9.30
CA SER A 598 16.61 -6.35 -8.01
C SER A 598 16.85 -7.74 -7.42
N PHE A 599 17.02 -8.77 -8.25
CA PHE A 599 17.45 -10.09 -7.79
C PHE A 599 18.87 -10.05 -7.19
N PHE A 600 19.79 -9.28 -7.77
CA PHE A 600 21.11 -9.09 -7.17
C PHE A 600 21.07 -8.28 -5.88
N TRP A 601 20.14 -7.32 -5.74
CA TRP A 601 19.85 -6.69 -4.45
C TRP A 601 19.35 -7.69 -3.41
N PHE A 602 18.48 -8.63 -3.80
CA PHE A 602 18.05 -9.73 -2.92
C PHE A 602 19.23 -10.58 -2.45
N ILE A 603 20.13 -10.97 -3.36
CA ILE A 603 21.35 -11.73 -3.04
C ILE A 603 22.22 -10.94 -2.04
N ALA A 604 22.44 -9.64 -2.27
CA ALA A 604 23.22 -8.80 -1.37
C ALA A 604 22.56 -8.70 0.01
N GLY A 605 21.26 -8.41 0.07
CA GLY A 605 20.50 -8.32 1.31
C GLY A 605 20.52 -9.64 2.10
N PHE A 606 20.29 -10.77 1.44
CA PHE A 606 20.38 -12.09 2.05
C PHE A 606 21.81 -12.38 2.58
N GLY A 607 22.83 -11.97 1.82
CA GLY A 607 24.22 -12.05 2.26
C GLY A 607 24.49 -11.23 3.53
N PHE A 608 23.95 -10.01 3.62
CA PHE A 608 24.09 -9.17 4.82
C PHE A 608 23.37 -9.74 6.04
N VAL A 609 22.18 -10.32 5.86
CA VAL A 609 21.44 -10.99 6.94
C VAL A 609 22.28 -12.08 7.62
N TRP A 610 23.02 -12.86 6.84
CA TRP A 610 23.82 -13.98 7.35
C TRP A 610 25.31 -13.67 7.54
N GLY A 611 25.76 -12.45 7.21
CA GLY A 611 27.19 -12.09 7.21
C GLY A 611 28.02 -12.82 6.15
N TRP A 612 27.40 -13.31 5.07
CA TRP A 612 28.08 -14.06 4.02
C TRP A 612 28.74 -13.12 3.01
N THR A 613 30.00 -12.78 3.24
CA THR A 613 30.76 -11.82 2.42
C THR A 613 30.76 -12.16 0.93
N TRP A 614 30.81 -13.44 0.56
CA TRP A 614 30.81 -13.83 -0.85
C TRP A 614 29.47 -13.57 -1.53
N TRP A 615 28.32 -13.76 -0.86
CA TRP A 615 27.01 -13.33 -1.39
C TRP A 615 26.93 -11.83 -1.53
N ILE A 616 27.42 -11.08 -0.55
CA ILE A 616 27.43 -9.62 -0.56
C ILE A 616 28.19 -9.11 -1.80
N VAL A 617 29.41 -9.61 -2.03
CA VAL A 617 30.24 -9.20 -3.16
C VAL A 617 29.57 -9.55 -4.50
N ILE A 618 29.04 -10.77 -4.64
CA ILE A 618 28.34 -11.20 -5.86
C ILE A 618 27.09 -10.33 -6.12
N GLY A 619 26.28 -10.09 -5.09
CA GLY A 619 25.08 -9.27 -5.18
C GLY A 619 25.41 -7.83 -5.59
N LEU A 620 26.33 -7.16 -4.89
CA LEU A 620 26.70 -5.77 -5.20
C LEU A 620 27.39 -5.64 -6.57
N ALA A 621 28.27 -6.58 -6.93
CA ALA A 621 28.87 -6.61 -8.26
C ALA A 621 27.81 -6.79 -9.36
N GLY A 622 26.82 -7.67 -9.14
CA GLY A 622 25.71 -7.88 -10.06
C GLY A 622 24.84 -6.63 -10.25
N VAL A 623 24.59 -5.87 -9.17
CA VAL A 623 23.92 -4.56 -9.25
C VAL A 623 24.75 -3.59 -10.10
N GLY A 624 26.05 -3.46 -9.80
CA GLY A 624 26.96 -2.57 -10.53
C GLY A 624 27.08 -2.91 -12.02
N ILE A 625 27.18 -4.20 -12.37
CA ILE A 625 27.20 -4.68 -13.75
C ILE A 625 25.87 -4.38 -14.44
N SER A 626 24.73 -4.60 -13.77
CA SER A 626 23.41 -4.30 -14.32
C SER A 626 23.26 -2.81 -14.65
N MET A 627 23.74 -1.93 -13.77
CA MET A 627 23.78 -0.48 -14.00
C MET A 627 24.69 -0.14 -15.19
N LEU A 628 25.88 -0.73 -15.25
CA LEU A 628 26.83 -0.51 -16.35
C LEU A 628 26.24 -0.93 -17.70
N VAL A 629 25.67 -2.13 -17.78
CA VAL A 629 25.02 -2.66 -19.00
C VAL A 629 23.87 -1.75 -19.43
N ARG A 630 23.05 -1.27 -18.47
CA ARG A 630 21.96 -0.34 -18.76
C ARG A 630 22.47 0.97 -19.37
N SER A 631 23.59 1.51 -18.87
CA SER A 631 24.18 2.76 -19.38
C SER A 631 24.63 2.69 -20.85
N PHE A 632 24.91 1.50 -21.37
CA PHE A 632 25.29 1.28 -22.77
C PHE A 632 24.14 0.83 -23.67
N GLN A 633 22.90 0.75 -23.17
CA GLN A 633 21.74 0.39 -23.97
C GLN A 633 21.08 1.65 -24.56
N TYR A 634 21.29 1.88 -25.86
CA TYR A 634 20.71 3.02 -26.59
C TYR A 634 19.40 2.70 -27.31
N ASP A 635 19.17 1.43 -27.69
CA ASP A 635 17.92 1.01 -28.33
C ASP A 635 16.88 0.62 -27.27
N THR A 636 16.15 1.62 -26.77
CA THR A 636 15.19 1.45 -25.65
C THR A 636 13.74 1.61 -26.05
N ASP A 637 13.46 2.07 -27.26
CA ASP A 637 12.11 2.48 -27.67
C ASP A 637 11.72 1.90 -29.03
N TYR A 638 10.43 1.92 -29.33
CA TYR A 638 9.88 1.54 -30.63
C TYR A 638 8.69 2.43 -31.00
N TYR A 639 8.23 2.31 -32.25
CA TYR A 639 7.05 3.01 -32.73
C TYR A 639 5.97 2.01 -33.14
N ILE A 640 4.73 2.26 -32.72
CA ILE A 640 3.54 1.55 -33.20
C ILE A 640 3.05 2.27 -34.48
N PRO A 641 3.02 1.59 -35.64
CA PRO A 641 2.53 2.18 -36.89
C PRO A 641 1.04 2.55 -36.85
N VAL A 642 0.65 3.55 -37.64
CA VAL A 642 -0.74 4.03 -37.72
C VAL A 642 -1.73 2.92 -38.09
N ASP A 643 -1.35 2.00 -38.99
CA ASP A 643 -2.23 0.90 -39.41
C ASP A 643 -2.50 -0.09 -38.26
N GLU A 644 -1.53 -0.29 -37.38
CA GLU A 644 -1.71 -1.10 -36.18
C GLU A 644 -2.62 -0.41 -35.16
N VAL A 645 -2.47 0.91 -34.99
CA VAL A 645 -3.38 1.71 -34.16
C VAL A 645 -4.81 1.62 -34.69
N ARG A 646 -5.04 1.86 -36.00
CA ARG A 646 -6.36 1.74 -36.63
C ARG A 646 -6.98 0.35 -36.44
N ARG A 647 -6.19 -0.70 -36.64
CA ARG A 647 -6.65 -2.09 -36.46
C ARG A 647 -7.05 -2.35 -35.00
N THR A 648 -6.25 -1.88 -34.05
CA THR A 648 -6.52 -2.02 -32.61
C THR A 648 -7.81 -1.28 -32.24
N GLU A 649 -7.95 -0.03 -32.67
CA GLU A 649 -9.13 0.78 -32.39
C GLU A 649 -10.41 0.19 -32.99
N ALA A 650 -10.35 -0.27 -34.24
CA ALA A 650 -11.46 -0.94 -34.89
C ALA A 650 -11.87 -2.23 -34.16
N SER A 651 -10.90 -3.01 -33.66
CA SER A 651 -11.18 -4.24 -32.88
C SER A 651 -11.86 -3.95 -31.53
N LEU A 652 -11.69 -2.73 -31.01
CA LEU A 652 -12.30 -2.24 -29.78
C LEU A 652 -13.62 -1.49 -30.04
N GLY A 653 -14.13 -1.53 -31.28
CA GLY A 653 -15.40 -0.91 -31.66
C GLY A 653 -15.34 0.61 -31.79
N ARG A 654 -14.15 1.22 -31.86
CA ARG A 654 -13.98 2.66 -32.08
C ARG A 654 -13.56 2.94 -33.51
N ALA A 655 -14.27 3.84 -34.17
CA ALA A 655 -13.80 4.48 -35.40
C ALA A 655 -12.89 5.65 -34.97
N VAL A 656 -11.59 5.56 -35.26
CA VAL A 656 -10.59 6.60 -34.96
C VAL A 656 -9.97 7.13 -36.24
#